data_AF-A0A358N3J4-F1
#
_entry.id   AF-A0A358N3J4-F1
#
_cell.length_a   1.000
_cell.length_b   1.000
_cell.length_c   1.000
_cell.angle_alpha   90.00
_cell.angle_beta   90.00
_cell.angle_gamma   90.00
#
_symmetry.space_group_name_H-M   'P 1'
#
loop_
_entity.id
_entity.type
_entity.pdbx_description
1 polymer ?
#
loop_
_entity_poly.entity_id
_entity_poly.type
_entity_poly.pdbx_seq_one_letter_code
_entity_poly.pdbx_strand_id
1 'polypeptide(L)'
;MSTLDEEKIFRVAVDIESDSLRSVYIAQVCGTDTALRSRLQDLLAADQTPCSVLDLPLGEKSLEPATDTSTEMPEIPGYLFLRKLGEGGMGVVYLAEQVEPMRRKVALKLLRTSQFDLQAVERFEAERRLMATLHHPNIASVYTAGSTAQAQPFVAMEWIDGIPITRYCDDHQLPIGARLKLFQQICDGVQHAHYRGVIHRDLKPSNILITEYNHNPVPKIIDFGVAKSRDLDLQAEHQLTQVDQIIGTLQYMSPEQAGSNQRDIDTRSDIYSLGVMLHELLSGEIPLVQAFRSAETLEQHLSVTRQIIPCQLRQSVQLSDRQQQISENRNTTPAALNKQLGQELDWIVAKSLEKDPDDRYTTAKSFSDDIERFLRNVPVQARPHSFYRKTKLFVRRHRYQVTAYVLKLLMLTVFSLTSLVIYLERTARRNNELKLAETSVELEKARKQARQLQEARKIVAPKILDLINDQQTVRAYQMMQSLTPRIKADPLFEEIMNDLMMTTSFDKLPPNTSVKIRDATSDKTQWITIGKTPLKDIELPRGPIRIRFEKTGYVSRDLQLKVPQAVDTSACSYLVPNEAQLEGMVWIYKKEKDDELPIGAFWIDRLEVSNEDYQAFVDAGGYQDSSFWKGISFEQKGETIPWQQAMESFIDLTGKPGPAGWKNSHYPEGESTYPVGGVSWFEACAYAKFRSKHLPTLHHWKWAADSDQPGIMAAAGNFLSAGPTPCGVMTGVGRFDALDLAGNVREWCQTADDGGKRYNLGGDWNSPHYSFSESFSLSPWDRSDENGFRCLQYPAGSTPTEELLANIAKPKSLNLGPEREPFERLRAMYLYDHDLPLDPVIQPANGSIRPASIRGGTKNRVRHDVVEITAAYNNERFKVHLLIPNDASGKMETIIFVPGVTAWENGRELKVNQEPHVELLKRLAESGRIVCFPVYQGTYERWSGSTLGQQFENKPIRARDDYIAVTKDGSRVIDYLLTRNDVDPKRLVYFGLSNGALRGPMALATDTRYRAAVLLSGGYVPHHKNRPEIQAFHFTPEVKQPILMMNGTSDHVFPVETSQKTMFGDLGSLQKKHVLFSAHHLINPHEVFNTMTEWLDEEAFQGN
;
A
#
# COMPACT_ATOMS: atom_id res chain seq x y z
N MET A 1 -0.76 -21.74 53.63
CA MET A 1 -0.38 -21.09 52.37
C MET A 1 0.92 -21.71 51.90
N SER A 2 1.06 -21.94 50.59
CA SER A 2 2.26 -22.57 50.04
C SER A 2 3.42 -21.56 50.03
N THR A 3 4.66 -22.03 50.12
CA THR A 3 5.87 -21.19 49.94
C THR A 3 5.89 -20.48 48.58
N LEU A 4 5.13 -20.97 47.59
CA LEU A 4 4.95 -20.37 46.28
C LEU A 4 4.10 -19.09 46.29
N ASP A 5 3.20 -18.93 47.27
CA ASP A 5 2.41 -17.71 47.42
C ASP A 5 3.24 -16.60 48.09
N GLU A 6 4.09 -16.96 49.05
CA GLU A 6 4.99 -16.02 49.75
C GLU A 6 6.03 -15.41 48.80
N GLU A 7 6.63 -16.20 47.90
CA GLU A 7 7.59 -15.71 46.90
C GLU A 7 6.95 -14.75 45.87
N LYS A 8 5.72 -15.03 45.43
CA LYS A 8 5.00 -14.15 44.49
C LYS A 8 4.64 -12.82 45.13
N ILE A 9 4.20 -12.85 46.39
CA ILE A 9 3.87 -11.63 47.14
C ILE A 9 5.14 -10.82 47.40
N PHE A 10 6.26 -11.46 47.72
CA PHE A 10 7.57 -10.79 47.88
C PHE A 10 8.03 -10.10 46.59
N ARG A 11 8.01 -10.79 45.43
CA ARG A 11 8.44 -10.20 44.14
C ARG A 11 7.65 -8.95 43.76
N VAL A 12 6.32 -9.00 43.91
CA VAL A 12 5.47 -7.82 43.67
C VAL A 12 5.76 -6.71 44.68
N ALA A 13 6.07 -7.05 45.93
CA ALA A 13 6.45 -6.05 46.92
C ALA A 13 7.81 -5.37 46.60
N VAL A 14 8.81 -6.09 46.10
CA VAL A 14 10.12 -5.53 45.69
C VAL A 14 9.97 -4.55 44.52
N ASP A 15 9.13 -4.88 43.53
CA ASP A 15 8.91 -4.05 42.32
C ASP A 15 8.15 -2.74 42.59
N ILE A 16 7.51 -2.59 43.76
CA ILE A 16 6.84 -1.34 44.14
C ILE A 16 7.89 -0.37 44.69
N GLU A 17 8.29 0.65 43.92
CA GLU A 17 9.38 1.59 44.27
C GLU A 17 9.12 2.45 45.53
N SER A 18 7.87 2.69 45.90
CA SER A 18 7.49 3.55 47.04
C SER A 18 7.30 2.75 48.34
N ASP A 19 8.14 3.01 49.35
CA ASP A 19 8.10 2.32 50.65
C ASP A 19 6.74 2.41 51.38
N SER A 20 6.02 3.52 51.21
CA SER A 20 4.70 3.70 51.82
C SER A 20 3.62 2.85 51.15
N LEU A 21 3.63 2.76 49.81
CA LEU A 21 2.72 1.91 49.04
C LEU A 21 3.08 0.43 49.20
N ARG A 22 4.37 0.09 49.28
CA ARG A 22 4.85 -1.26 49.58
C ARG A 22 4.37 -1.74 50.95
N SER A 23 4.45 -0.88 51.97
CA SER A 23 3.96 -1.19 53.32
C SER A 23 2.44 -1.41 53.39
N VAL A 24 1.66 -0.65 52.61
CA VAL A 24 0.20 -0.81 52.49
C VAL A 24 -0.13 -2.09 51.74
N TYR A 25 0.55 -2.38 50.63
CA TYR A 25 0.39 -3.62 49.86
C TYR A 25 0.65 -4.86 50.72
N ILE A 26 1.76 -4.89 51.47
CA ILE A 26 2.08 -6.01 52.38
C ILE A 26 1.02 -6.16 53.47
N ALA A 27 0.53 -5.04 54.06
CA ALA A 27 -0.52 -5.08 55.07
C ALA A 27 -1.83 -5.67 54.53
N GLN A 28 -2.17 -5.34 53.28
CA GLN A 28 -3.43 -5.71 52.65
C GLN A 28 -3.42 -7.16 52.17
N VAL A 29 -2.29 -7.62 51.62
CA VAL A 29 -2.14 -9.00 51.12
C VAL A 29 -1.91 -10.01 52.25
N CYS A 30 -1.20 -9.63 53.31
CA CYS A 30 -1.01 -10.51 54.47
C CYS A 30 -2.25 -10.57 55.38
N GLY A 31 -3.15 -9.60 55.31
CA GLY A 31 -4.38 -9.56 56.13
C GLY A 31 -4.08 -9.65 57.63
N THR A 32 -4.68 -10.63 58.31
CA THR A 32 -4.47 -10.90 59.75
C THR A 32 -3.29 -11.85 60.04
N ASP A 33 -2.63 -12.39 59.02
CA ASP A 33 -1.49 -13.31 59.19
C ASP A 33 -0.21 -12.52 59.51
N THR A 34 -0.03 -12.29 60.81
CA THR A 34 1.11 -11.54 61.35
C THR A 34 2.44 -12.27 61.20
N ALA A 35 2.45 -13.60 61.07
CA ALA A 35 3.67 -14.39 60.88
C ALA A 35 4.20 -14.29 59.44
N LEU A 36 3.30 -14.34 58.44
CA LEU A 36 3.67 -14.13 57.03
C LEU A 36 4.14 -12.68 56.80
N ARG A 37 3.46 -11.71 57.41
CA ARG A 37 3.83 -10.30 57.34
C ARG A 37 5.22 -10.04 57.91
N SER A 38 5.56 -10.64 59.06
CA SER A 38 6.89 -10.52 59.65
C SER A 38 7.97 -11.12 58.74
N ARG A 39 7.75 -12.31 58.16
CA ARG A 39 8.73 -12.95 57.25
C ARG A 39 8.95 -12.16 55.96
N LEU A 40 7.90 -11.59 55.38
CA LEU A 40 8.02 -10.74 54.19
C LEU A 40 8.74 -9.42 54.49
N GLN A 41 8.51 -8.83 55.68
CA GLN A 41 9.25 -7.65 56.12
C GLN A 41 10.73 -7.97 56.39
N ASP A 42 11.05 -9.13 56.97
CA ASP A 42 12.43 -9.60 57.17
C ASP A 42 13.13 -9.87 55.83
N LEU A 43 12.44 -10.47 54.85
CA LEU A 43 12.96 -10.69 53.50
C LEU A 43 13.20 -9.37 52.74
N LEU A 44 12.31 -8.38 52.88
CA LEU A 44 12.48 -7.07 52.23
C LEU A 44 13.59 -6.25 52.89
N ALA A 45 13.77 -6.37 54.21
CA ALA A 45 14.90 -5.77 54.90
C ALA A 45 16.23 -6.44 54.52
N ALA A 46 16.24 -7.75 54.28
CA ALA A 46 17.42 -8.50 53.82
C ALA A 46 17.83 -8.14 52.39
N ASP A 47 16.87 -7.81 51.52
CA ASP A 47 17.10 -7.32 50.15
C ASP A 47 17.69 -5.89 50.11
N GLN A 48 17.36 -5.07 51.11
CA GLN A 48 17.83 -3.68 51.22
C GLN A 48 19.19 -3.49 51.90
N THR A 49 19.84 -4.56 52.37
CA THR A 49 21.17 -4.47 53.02
C THR A 49 22.28 -4.91 52.04
N PRO A 50 23.27 -4.05 51.72
CA PRO A 50 24.36 -4.45 50.84
C PRO A 50 25.27 -5.46 51.55
N CYS A 51 25.23 -6.72 51.10
CA CYS A 51 26.18 -7.76 51.51
C CYS A 51 27.14 -8.06 50.36
N SER A 52 28.27 -7.34 50.33
CA SER A 52 29.51 -7.84 49.72
C SER A 52 30.35 -8.50 50.83
N VAL A 53 30.68 -9.78 50.67
CA VAL A 53 31.85 -10.47 51.31
C VAL A 53 32.33 -11.64 50.41
N LEU A 54 32.48 -11.43 49.09
CA LEU A 54 33.33 -12.30 48.25
C LEU A 54 34.24 -11.52 47.28
N ASP A 55 34.55 -10.27 47.63
CA ASP A 55 35.81 -9.65 47.26
C ASP A 55 36.99 -10.37 47.99
N LEU A 56 37.78 -11.11 47.20
CA LEU A 56 39.26 -11.23 47.23
C LEU A 56 39.96 -12.30 48.13
N PRO A 57 41.25 -12.65 47.89
CA PRO A 57 41.88 -13.11 46.64
C PRO A 57 42.84 -14.33 46.85
N LEU A 58 42.87 -15.32 45.96
CA LEU A 58 43.95 -16.32 45.84
C LEU A 58 43.97 -16.78 44.35
N GLY A 59 44.97 -16.57 43.51
CA GLY A 59 46.40 -16.39 43.70
C GLY A 59 47.10 -17.19 42.59
N GLU A 60 47.52 -16.47 41.54
CA GLU A 60 48.57 -16.75 40.54
C GLU A 60 48.81 -18.17 39.94
N LYS A 61 48.75 -18.25 38.60
CA LYS A 61 49.91 -18.42 37.69
C LYS A 61 49.42 -18.67 36.25
N SER A 62 49.53 -17.68 35.36
CA SER A 62 50.69 -17.31 34.51
C SER A 62 50.55 -17.89 33.10
N LEU A 63 50.46 -16.99 32.10
CA LEU A 63 51.14 -17.07 30.81
C LEU A 63 50.90 -15.75 30.05
N GLU A 64 51.88 -14.86 30.12
CA GLU A 64 52.13 -13.79 29.14
C GLU A 64 53.32 -14.21 28.25
N PRO A 65 53.66 -13.50 27.15
CA PRO A 65 52.85 -12.63 26.29
C PRO A 65 53.00 -12.99 24.80
N ALA A 66 52.09 -12.49 23.95
CA ALA A 66 52.43 -12.21 22.56
C ALA A 66 51.91 -10.82 22.21
N THR A 67 52.85 -9.92 21.98
CA THR A 67 52.73 -8.51 21.64
C THR A 67 52.16 -8.29 20.23
N ASP A 68 51.61 -7.07 20.04
CA ASP A 68 51.30 -6.37 18.79
C ASP A 68 50.00 -6.80 18.08
N THR A 69 49.02 -5.94 17.77
CA THR A 69 48.97 -4.47 17.63
C THR A 69 47.57 -3.96 18.00
N SER A 70 47.49 -2.87 18.75
CA SER A 70 46.26 -2.09 18.97
C SER A 70 45.76 -1.49 17.66
N THR A 71 44.75 -2.11 17.05
CA THR A 71 43.89 -1.41 16.09
C THR A 71 42.89 -0.60 16.92
N GLU A 72 43.00 0.72 16.92
CA GLU A 72 41.98 1.61 17.51
C GLU A 72 40.60 1.18 17.02
N MET A 73 39.67 0.89 17.95
CA MET A 73 38.29 0.59 17.58
C MET A 73 37.65 1.89 17.06
N PRO A 74 36.99 1.86 15.89
CA PRO A 74 36.40 3.06 15.30
C PRO A 74 35.30 3.63 16.20
N GLU A 75 35.31 4.95 16.44
CA GLU A 75 34.25 5.62 17.18
C GLU A 75 33.07 5.97 16.26
N ILE A 76 31.89 5.43 16.56
CA ILE A 76 30.63 5.78 15.88
C ILE A 76 29.64 6.26 16.94
N PRO A 77 29.16 7.51 16.88
CA PRO A 77 28.20 8.05 17.83
C PRO A 77 26.97 7.14 17.98
N GLY A 78 26.60 6.83 19.22
CA GLY A 78 25.45 5.97 19.53
C GLY A 78 25.74 4.46 19.52
N TYR A 79 26.98 4.01 19.24
CA TYR A 79 27.36 2.59 19.25
C TYR A 79 28.62 2.33 20.09
N LEU A 80 28.53 1.37 21.02
CA LEU A 80 29.64 0.87 21.81
C LEU A 80 30.13 -0.46 21.24
N PHE A 81 31.37 -0.52 20.73
CA PHE A 81 31.95 -1.75 20.18
C PHE A 81 32.30 -2.74 21.30
N LEU A 82 31.77 -3.96 21.23
CA LEU A 82 32.02 -5.02 22.22
C LEU A 82 33.14 -5.96 21.77
N ARG A 83 33.07 -6.49 20.54
CA ARG A 83 34.11 -7.34 19.94
C ARG A 83 33.96 -7.46 18.43
N LYS A 84 35.04 -7.82 17.73
CA LYS A 84 35.02 -8.15 16.31
C LYS A 84 34.36 -9.52 16.09
N LEU A 85 33.39 -9.61 15.17
CA LEU A 85 32.71 -10.85 14.78
C LEU A 85 33.38 -11.51 13.57
N GLY A 86 33.90 -10.73 12.63
CA GLY A 86 34.60 -11.25 11.46
C GLY A 86 35.14 -10.15 10.54
N GLU A 87 36.05 -10.51 9.64
CA GLU A 87 36.62 -9.63 8.62
C GLU A 87 36.67 -10.38 7.29
N GLY A 88 36.24 -9.71 6.21
CA GLY A 88 36.25 -10.27 4.87
C GLY A 88 36.45 -9.19 3.80
N GLY A 89 36.39 -9.59 2.52
CA GLY A 89 36.70 -8.71 1.38
C GLY A 89 35.83 -7.47 1.25
N MET A 90 34.64 -7.44 1.87
CA MET A 90 33.72 -6.28 1.82
C MET A 90 33.82 -5.35 3.03
N GLY A 91 34.51 -5.75 4.11
CA GLY A 91 34.40 -5.02 5.37
C GLY A 91 34.72 -5.81 6.63
N VAL A 92 34.63 -5.12 7.77
CA VAL A 92 34.78 -5.70 9.11
C VAL A 92 33.45 -5.63 9.85
N VAL A 93 33.03 -6.72 10.47
CA VAL A 93 31.79 -6.81 11.26
C VAL A 93 32.12 -6.86 12.73
N TYR A 94 31.48 -6.01 13.52
CA TYR A 94 31.60 -5.93 14.96
C TYR A 94 30.27 -6.23 15.65
N LEU A 95 30.35 -6.85 16.82
CA LEU A 95 29.26 -6.84 17.78
C LEU A 95 29.34 -5.51 18.52
N ALA A 96 28.29 -4.72 18.46
CA ALA A 96 28.19 -3.46 19.16
C ALA A 96 26.88 -3.37 19.96
N GLU A 97 26.83 -2.50 20.96
CA GLU A 97 25.62 -2.13 21.67
C GLU A 97 25.22 -0.72 21.22
N GLN A 98 24.05 -0.59 20.60
CA GLN A 98 23.45 0.71 20.32
C GLN A 98 22.98 1.30 21.66
N VAL A 99 23.34 2.54 22.00
CA VAL A 99 23.00 3.17 23.29
C VAL A 99 21.79 4.13 23.21
N GLU A 100 21.52 4.72 22.04
CA GLU A 100 20.38 5.60 21.78
C GLU A 100 19.73 5.27 20.41
N PRO A 101 18.40 5.37 20.24
CA PRO A 101 17.37 5.74 21.22
C PRO A 101 16.94 4.60 22.16
N MET A 102 17.41 3.37 21.94
CA MET A 102 17.13 2.20 22.79
C MET A 102 18.36 1.30 22.85
N ARG A 103 18.67 0.77 24.04
CA ARG A 103 19.78 -0.17 24.23
C ARG A 103 19.51 -1.52 23.59
N ARG A 104 20.36 -1.94 22.65
CA ARG A 104 20.28 -3.28 22.02
C ARG A 104 21.62 -3.70 21.41
N LYS A 105 21.86 -5.01 21.34
CA LYS A 105 22.98 -5.59 20.60
C LYS A 105 22.70 -5.53 19.09
N VAL A 106 23.69 -5.10 18.32
CA VAL A 106 23.64 -5.02 16.86
C VAL A 106 24.90 -5.63 16.25
N ALA A 107 24.76 -6.18 15.05
CA ALA A 107 25.90 -6.47 14.19
C ALA A 107 26.17 -5.22 13.34
N LEU A 108 27.34 -4.61 13.51
CA LEU A 108 27.74 -3.39 12.81
C LEU A 108 28.83 -3.71 11.80
N LYS A 109 28.52 -3.57 10.52
CA LYS A 109 29.41 -3.86 9.39
C LYS A 109 29.97 -2.57 8.82
N LEU A 110 31.29 -2.40 8.91
CA LEU A 110 32.04 -1.30 8.31
C LEU A 110 32.57 -1.72 6.96
N LEU A 111 32.22 -1.00 5.90
CA LEU A 111 32.60 -1.33 4.53
C LEU A 111 33.97 -0.76 4.19
N ARG A 112 34.76 -1.48 3.39
CA ARG A 112 36.05 -0.97 2.90
C ARG A 112 35.79 -0.07 1.69
N THR A 113 36.04 1.23 1.81
CA THR A 113 35.94 2.16 0.68
C THR A 113 37.30 2.22 -0.03
N SER A 114 37.37 1.80 -1.30
CA SER A 114 38.41 2.31 -2.20
C SER A 114 38.06 3.78 -2.49
N GLN A 115 38.97 4.70 -2.16
CA GLN A 115 38.79 6.11 -2.51
C GLN A 115 38.44 6.22 -4.01
N PHE A 116 37.47 7.09 -4.34
CA PHE A 116 37.06 7.50 -5.70
C PHE A 116 36.03 6.61 -6.43
N ASP A 117 34.74 6.73 -6.09
CA ASP A 117 33.65 6.85 -7.09
C ASP A 117 32.35 7.38 -6.46
N LEU A 118 31.89 8.57 -6.87
CA LEU A 118 30.62 9.17 -6.41
C LEU A 118 29.40 8.36 -6.88
N GLN A 119 29.50 7.65 -8.02
CA GLN A 119 28.41 6.79 -8.51
C GLN A 119 28.22 5.52 -7.68
N ALA A 120 29.29 5.02 -7.04
CA ALA A 120 29.20 3.85 -6.17
C ALA A 120 28.46 4.18 -4.86
N VAL A 121 28.61 5.41 -4.35
CA VAL A 121 27.91 5.88 -3.14
C VAL A 121 26.41 6.10 -3.41
N GLU A 122 26.04 6.67 -4.56
CA GLU A 122 24.62 6.86 -4.93
C GLU A 122 23.88 5.53 -5.15
N ARG A 123 24.53 4.55 -5.81
CA ARG A 123 23.98 3.19 -5.95
C ARG A 123 23.84 2.50 -4.59
N PHE A 124 24.83 2.69 -3.71
CA PHE A 124 24.82 2.16 -2.35
C PHE A 124 23.65 2.73 -1.54
N GLU A 125 23.35 4.03 -1.64
CA GLU A 125 22.20 4.64 -0.97
C GLU A 125 20.85 4.15 -1.53
N ALA A 126 20.77 3.85 -2.83
CA ALA A 126 19.58 3.28 -3.45
C ALA A 126 19.33 1.83 -2.96
N GLU A 127 20.38 1.00 -2.90
CA GLU A 127 20.31 -0.35 -2.34
C GLU A 127 19.97 -0.32 -0.83
N ARG A 128 20.51 0.65 -0.08
CA ARG A 128 20.24 0.87 1.35
C ARG A 128 18.75 1.08 1.65
N ARG A 129 18.06 1.89 0.84
CA ARG A 129 16.62 2.16 1.02
C ARG A 129 15.77 0.93 0.77
N LEU A 130 16.11 0.12 -0.23
CA LEU A 130 15.40 -1.13 -0.53
C LEU A 130 15.59 -2.16 0.60
N MET A 131 16.79 -2.28 1.15
CA MET A 131 17.09 -3.22 2.24
C MET A 131 16.38 -2.88 3.55
N ALA A 132 16.23 -1.59 3.88
CA ALA A 132 15.50 -1.16 5.07
C ALA A 132 14.01 -1.55 5.03
N THR A 133 13.46 -1.85 3.84
CA THR A 133 12.06 -2.26 3.68
C THR A 133 11.85 -3.79 3.82
N LEU A 134 12.92 -4.58 3.89
CA LEU A 134 12.84 -6.04 3.99
C LEU A 134 12.53 -6.47 5.44
N HIS A 135 11.25 -6.58 5.76
CA HIS A 135 10.78 -7.13 7.04
C HIS A 135 10.22 -8.55 6.83
N HIS A 136 10.98 -9.56 7.25
CA HIS A 136 10.55 -10.96 7.19
C HIS A 136 11.18 -11.76 8.34
N PRO A 137 10.46 -12.72 8.98
CA PRO A 137 10.99 -13.52 10.08
C PRO A 137 12.28 -14.28 9.73
N ASN A 138 12.47 -14.66 8.46
CA ASN A 138 13.67 -15.36 7.98
C ASN A 138 14.73 -14.44 7.33
N ILE A 139 14.61 -13.12 7.45
CA ILE A 139 15.63 -12.15 7.00
C ILE A 139 16.10 -11.36 8.23
N ALA A 140 17.41 -11.12 8.33
CA ALA A 140 17.97 -10.25 9.35
C ALA A 140 17.57 -8.79 9.08
N SER A 141 16.97 -8.14 10.07
CA SER A 141 16.48 -6.76 9.90
C SER A 141 17.65 -5.77 9.86
N VAL A 142 17.65 -4.86 8.88
CA VAL A 142 18.57 -3.72 8.84
C VAL A 142 17.95 -2.59 9.65
N TYR A 143 18.62 -2.14 10.71
CA TYR A 143 18.10 -1.09 11.58
C TYR A 143 18.46 0.31 11.10
N THR A 144 19.72 0.50 10.71
CA THR A 144 20.18 1.76 10.15
C THR A 144 21.45 1.54 9.33
N ALA A 145 21.79 2.53 8.54
CA ALA A 145 23.06 2.63 7.88
C ALA A 145 23.47 4.10 7.85
N GLY A 146 24.77 4.37 7.78
CA GLY A 146 25.29 5.73 7.79
C GLY A 146 26.75 5.73 7.36
N SER A 147 27.43 6.85 7.61
CA SER A 147 28.86 6.99 7.37
C SER A 147 29.53 7.40 8.67
N THR A 148 30.73 6.88 8.93
CA THR A 148 31.57 7.34 10.05
C THR A 148 32.06 8.77 9.80
N ALA A 149 32.67 9.39 10.81
CA ALA A 149 33.31 10.70 10.67
C ALA A 149 34.38 10.74 9.57
N GLN A 150 35.00 9.60 9.23
CA GLN A 150 35.95 9.49 8.11
C GLN A 150 35.28 9.12 6.77
N ALA A 151 33.97 9.33 6.63
CA ALA A 151 33.18 8.98 5.45
C ALA A 151 33.20 7.48 5.07
N GLN A 152 33.46 6.59 6.04
CA GLN A 152 33.40 5.15 5.83
C GLN A 152 31.95 4.65 6.01
N PRO A 153 31.32 4.02 5.01
CA PRO A 153 29.96 3.53 5.14
C PRO A 153 29.86 2.39 6.16
N PHE A 154 28.79 2.40 6.96
CA PHE A 154 28.47 1.34 7.90
C PHE A 154 26.99 0.95 7.83
N VAL A 155 26.71 -0.31 8.18
CA VAL A 155 25.35 -0.85 8.30
C VAL A 155 25.20 -1.51 9.66
N ALA A 156 24.19 -1.09 10.43
CA ALA A 156 23.79 -1.71 11.69
C ALA A 156 22.55 -2.58 11.47
N MET A 157 22.68 -3.87 11.78
CA MET A 157 21.64 -4.88 11.57
C MET A 157 21.39 -5.71 12.84
N GLU A 158 20.30 -6.46 12.82
CA GLU A 158 19.94 -7.44 13.84
C GLU A 158 21.15 -8.34 14.15
N TRP A 159 21.58 -8.36 15.42
CA TRP A 159 22.56 -9.33 15.87
C TRP A 159 21.86 -10.68 16.07
N ILE A 160 22.40 -11.71 15.41
CA ILE A 160 21.85 -13.07 15.47
C ILE A 160 22.81 -13.94 16.25
N ASP A 161 22.35 -14.42 17.40
CA ASP A 161 23.03 -15.47 18.14
C ASP A 161 22.70 -16.82 17.49
N GLY A 162 23.50 -17.18 16.49
CA GLY A 162 23.24 -18.36 15.70
C GLY A 162 24.48 -18.90 15.00
N ILE A 163 24.39 -20.16 14.56
CA ILE A 163 25.44 -20.85 13.81
C ILE A 163 24.96 -21.15 12.37
N PRO A 164 25.87 -21.29 11.39
CA PRO A 164 25.50 -21.60 10.01
C PRO A 164 24.64 -22.86 9.89
N ILE A 165 23.68 -22.87 8.97
CA ILE A 165 22.70 -23.95 8.80
C ILE A 165 23.31 -25.35 8.65
N THR A 166 24.42 -25.48 7.90
CA THR A 166 25.09 -26.76 7.68
C THR A 166 25.63 -27.34 8.98
N ARG A 167 26.30 -26.50 9.78
CA ARG A 167 26.81 -26.88 11.10
C ARG A 167 25.67 -27.17 12.07
N TYR A 168 24.64 -26.33 12.12
CA TYR A 168 23.48 -26.57 12.99
C TYR A 168 22.83 -27.92 12.71
N CYS A 169 22.59 -28.23 11.44
CA CYS A 169 21.94 -29.49 11.06
C CYS A 169 22.81 -30.72 11.35
N ASP A 170 24.13 -30.60 11.24
CA ASP A 170 25.07 -31.70 11.50
C ASP A 170 25.30 -31.91 13.00
N ASP A 171 25.50 -30.84 13.77
CA ASP A 171 25.67 -30.86 15.23
C ASP A 171 24.42 -31.44 15.93
N HIS A 172 23.22 -31.17 15.40
CA HIS A 172 21.93 -31.70 15.91
C HIS A 172 21.45 -32.97 15.20
N GLN A 173 22.26 -33.52 14.27
CA GLN A 173 21.96 -34.72 13.49
C GLN A 173 20.55 -34.72 12.85
N LEU A 174 20.15 -33.61 12.24
CA LEU A 174 18.78 -33.45 11.73
C LEU A 174 18.50 -34.40 10.54
N PRO A 175 17.36 -35.12 10.53
CA PRO A 175 16.98 -35.94 9.40
C PRO A 175 16.61 -35.10 8.17
N ILE A 176 16.63 -35.71 6.99
CA ILE A 176 16.36 -35.06 5.70
C ILE A 176 15.07 -34.22 5.72
N GLY A 177 13.98 -34.75 6.27
CA GLY A 177 12.70 -34.03 6.33
C GLY A 177 12.77 -32.73 7.17
N ALA A 178 13.54 -32.72 8.25
CA ALA A 178 13.71 -31.52 9.08
C ALA A 178 14.60 -30.48 8.37
N ARG A 179 15.66 -30.93 7.68
CA ARG A 179 16.52 -30.07 6.85
C ARG A 179 15.72 -29.39 5.73
N LEU A 180 14.83 -30.13 5.07
CA LEU A 180 13.95 -29.60 4.02
C LEU A 180 12.99 -28.54 4.56
N LYS A 181 12.42 -28.72 5.77
CA LYS A 181 11.55 -27.71 6.39
C LYS A 181 12.29 -26.41 6.73
N LEU A 182 13.53 -26.50 7.22
CA LEU A 182 14.38 -25.32 7.40
C LEU A 182 14.69 -24.64 6.07
N PHE A 183 14.96 -25.43 5.04
CA PHE A 183 15.22 -24.91 3.70
C PHE A 183 14.01 -24.19 3.09
N GLN A 184 12.78 -24.68 3.31
CA GLN A 184 11.56 -23.99 2.86
C GLN A 184 11.43 -22.59 3.45
N GLN A 185 11.76 -22.40 4.74
CA GLN A 185 11.78 -21.08 5.37
C GLN A 185 12.83 -20.13 4.76
N ILE A 186 13.97 -20.66 4.29
CA ILE A 186 14.95 -19.87 3.52
C ILE A 186 14.35 -19.46 2.18
N CYS A 187 13.68 -20.38 1.47
CA CYS A 187 13.02 -20.06 0.21
C CYS A 187 11.94 -18.97 0.40
N ASP A 188 11.20 -18.98 1.50
CA ASP A 188 10.19 -17.97 1.82
C ASP A 188 10.84 -16.58 2.03
N GLY A 189 11.96 -16.53 2.77
CA GLY A 189 12.75 -15.30 2.91
C GLY A 189 13.32 -14.77 1.59
N VAL A 190 13.91 -15.64 0.76
CA VAL A 190 14.43 -15.24 -0.56
C VAL A 190 13.30 -14.79 -1.49
N GLN A 191 12.15 -15.47 -1.47
CA GLN A 191 10.97 -15.08 -2.24
C GLN A 191 10.46 -13.69 -1.84
N HIS A 192 10.45 -13.39 -0.54
CA HIS A 192 10.07 -12.07 -0.04
C HIS A 192 10.99 -10.98 -0.59
N ALA A 193 12.30 -11.21 -0.61
CA ALA A 193 13.27 -10.29 -1.20
C ALA A 193 13.06 -10.10 -2.72
N HIS A 194 12.85 -11.20 -3.45
CA HIS A 194 12.59 -11.18 -4.89
C HIS A 194 11.32 -10.39 -5.25
N TYR A 195 10.26 -10.48 -4.43
CA TYR A 195 9.02 -9.73 -4.64
C TYR A 195 9.23 -8.21 -4.54
N ARG A 196 10.17 -7.76 -3.71
CA ARG A 196 10.55 -6.35 -3.57
C ARG A 196 11.67 -5.92 -4.53
N GLY A 197 12.00 -6.75 -5.52
CA GLY A 197 13.02 -6.45 -6.53
C GLY A 197 14.47 -6.58 -6.05
N VAL A 198 14.71 -7.20 -4.89
CA VAL A 198 16.06 -7.40 -4.33
C VAL A 198 16.57 -8.81 -4.67
N ILE A 199 17.73 -8.91 -5.31
CA ILE A 199 18.43 -10.17 -5.60
C ILE A 199 19.64 -10.28 -4.67
N HIS A 200 19.83 -11.41 -4.00
CA HIS A 200 20.88 -11.55 -2.99
C HIS A 200 22.28 -11.71 -3.60
N ARG A 201 22.44 -12.50 -4.66
CA ARG A 201 23.67 -12.73 -5.46
C ARG A 201 24.85 -13.42 -4.75
N ASP A 202 24.73 -13.75 -3.47
CA ASP A 202 25.79 -14.37 -2.66
C ASP A 202 25.18 -15.29 -1.59
N LEU A 203 24.16 -16.07 -1.98
CA LEU A 203 23.54 -17.04 -1.09
C LEU A 203 24.48 -18.23 -0.87
N LYS A 204 24.83 -18.47 0.39
CA LYS A 204 25.71 -19.56 0.83
C LYS A 204 25.43 -19.91 2.29
N PRO A 205 25.84 -21.09 2.78
CA PRO A 205 25.54 -21.53 4.16
C PRO A 205 25.99 -20.55 5.25
N SER A 206 27.12 -19.87 5.06
CA SER A 206 27.62 -18.89 6.04
C SER A 206 26.72 -17.66 6.19
N ASN A 207 25.87 -17.41 5.19
CA ASN A 207 24.92 -16.30 5.18
C ASN A 207 23.52 -16.73 5.69
N ILE A 208 23.37 -17.98 6.13
CA ILE A 208 22.15 -18.50 6.74
C ILE A 208 22.47 -18.93 8.17
N LEU A 209 22.10 -18.11 9.15
CA LEU A 209 22.29 -18.41 10.57
C LEU A 209 21.02 -19.04 11.16
N ILE A 210 21.18 -20.10 11.93
CA ILE A 210 20.08 -20.70 12.70
C ILE A 210 20.16 -20.17 14.13
N THR A 211 19.07 -19.56 14.58
CA THR A 211 18.85 -19.18 15.98
C THR A 211 17.65 -19.94 16.53
N GLU A 212 17.59 -20.12 17.84
CA GLU A 212 16.48 -20.82 18.49
C GLU A 212 15.49 -19.80 19.07
N TYR A 213 14.24 -19.87 18.62
CA TYR A 213 13.15 -19.08 19.18
C TYR A 213 12.10 -20.03 19.77
N ASN A 214 11.85 -19.94 21.07
CA ASN A 214 10.96 -20.86 21.80
C ASN A 214 11.27 -22.34 21.52
N HIS A 215 12.57 -22.71 21.54
CA HIS A 215 13.08 -24.06 21.24
C HIS A 215 12.83 -24.55 19.80
N ASN A 216 12.40 -23.67 18.88
CA ASN A 216 12.29 -24.00 17.45
C ASN A 216 13.44 -23.34 16.67
N PRO A 217 14.13 -24.09 15.79
CA PRO A 217 15.16 -23.52 14.93
C PRO A 217 14.54 -22.63 13.85
N VAL A 218 14.98 -21.38 13.81
CA VAL A 218 14.56 -20.38 12.80
C VAL A 218 15.79 -19.97 11.98
N PRO A 219 15.79 -20.17 10.65
CA PRO A 219 16.83 -19.66 9.78
C PRO A 219 16.65 -18.17 9.53
N LYS A 220 17.76 -17.44 9.55
CA LYS A 220 17.85 -16.02 9.25
C LYS A 220 18.90 -15.80 8.16
N ILE A 221 18.47 -15.19 7.06
CA ILE A 221 19.33 -14.77 5.95
C ILE A 221 20.00 -13.45 6.34
N ILE A 222 21.33 -13.44 6.32
CA ILE A 222 22.16 -12.24 6.56
C ILE A 222 22.84 -11.81 5.26
N ASP A 223 23.35 -10.57 5.21
CA ASP A 223 24.22 -10.08 4.13
C ASP A 223 23.59 -10.10 2.72
N PHE A 224 22.39 -9.51 2.55
CA PHE A 224 21.90 -9.11 1.22
C PHE A 224 22.93 -8.16 0.58
N GLY A 225 23.41 -8.47 -0.62
CA GLY A 225 24.72 -8.05 -1.14
C GLY A 225 24.95 -6.54 -1.31
N VAL A 226 25.22 -5.82 -0.22
CA VAL A 226 25.36 -4.35 -0.14
C VAL A 226 26.56 -3.73 -0.91
N ALA A 227 27.32 -4.48 -1.71
CA ALA A 227 28.41 -3.91 -2.55
C ALA A 227 29.06 -4.96 -3.47
N LYS A 228 28.35 -5.45 -4.48
CA LYS A 228 29.00 -6.16 -5.60
C LYS A 228 28.52 -5.61 -6.94
N SER A 229 28.84 -4.35 -7.21
CA SER A 229 29.09 -3.93 -8.59
C SER A 229 30.55 -4.29 -8.90
N ARG A 230 30.75 -5.31 -9.75
CA ARG A 230 32.08 -5.69 -10.28
C ARG A 230 32.55 -4.70 -11.36
N ASP A 231 32.12 -3.44 -11.28
CA ASP A 231 32.63 -2.37 -12.15
C ASP A 231 34.00 -1.84 -11.66
N LEU A 232 34.47 -2.29 -10.49
CA LEU A 232 35.82 -2.03 -10.00
C LEU A 232 36.81 -3.11 -10.49
N ASP A 233 37.64 -2.69 -11.45
CA ASP A 233 38.91 -3.26 -11.89
C ASP A 233 38.96 -4.71 -12.41
N LEU A 234 38.72 -4.84 -13.72
CA LEU A 234 39.40 -5.85 -14.55
C LEU A 234 40.79 -5.36 -15.07
N GLN A 235 41.36 -4.29 -14.50
CA GLN A 235 42.69 -3.78 -14.88
C GLN A 235 43.73 -3.76 -13.74
N ALA A 236 43.39 -4.19 -12.53
CA ALA A 236 44.39 -4.37 -11.46
C ALA A 236 45.03 -5.78 -11.53
N GLU A 237 45.81 -6.03 -12.58
CA GLU A 237 46.88 -7.03 -12.48
C GLU A 237 47.85 -6.54 -11.39
N HIS A 238 48.20 -7.43 -10.45
CA HIS A 238 49.10 -7.21 -9.31
C HIS A 238 48.48 -6.60 -8.05
N GLN A 239 47.74 -7.40 -7.27
CA GLN A 239 47.90 -7.56 -5.80
C GLN A 239 46.72 -8.35 -5.21
N LEU A 240 46.74 -9.67 -5.33
CA LEU A 240 45.83 -10.56 -4.58
C LEU A 240 46.61 -11.76 -4.04
N THR A 241 47.52 -11.50 -3.10
CA THR A 241 48.05 -12.53 -2.19
C THR A 241 47.04 -12.74 -1.06
N GLN A 242 45.99 -13.52 -1.34
CA GLN A 242 45.25 -14.34 -0.37
C GLN A 242 44.22 -15.19 -1.15
N VAL A 243 44.74 -16.25 -1.77
CA VAL A 243 44.02 -17.14 -2.69
C VAL A 243 42.94 -17.97 -1.96
N ASP A 244 43.04 -18.16 -0.63
CA ASP A 244 42.15 -19.08 0.10
C ASP A 244 40.75 -18.53 0.48
N GLN A 245 40.55 -17.21 0.59
CA GLN A 245 39.22 -16.65 0.93
C GLN A 245 38.31 -16.41 -0.29
N ILE A 246 38.88 -16.25 -1.49
CA ILE A 246 38.13 -16.01 -2.74
C ILE A 246 37.55 -17.33 -3.30
N ILE A 247 38.22 -18.46 -3.06
CA ILE A 247 37.84 -19.78 -3.59
C ILE A 247 36.50 -20.29 -3.02
N GLY A 248 36.18 -20.00 -1.75
CA GLY A 248 34.97 -20.54 -1.09
C GLY A 248 33.64 -19.97 -1.59
N THR A 249 33.62 -18.74 -2.10
CA THR A 249 32.38 -18.09 -2.57
C THR A 249 32.04 -18.47 -4.02
N LEU A 250 33.05 -18.80 -4.84
CA LEU A 250 32.87 -19.16 -6.25
C LEU A 250 32.05 -20.44 -6.45
N GLN A 251 32.01 -21.32 -5.44
CA GLN A 251 31.35 -22.63 -5.54
C GLN A 251 29.81 -22.54 -5.56
N TYR A 252 29.25 -21.44 -5.06
CA TYR A 252 27.80 -21.17 -5.04
C TYR A 252 27.33 -20.25 -6.17
N MET A 253 28.28 -19.68 -6.92
CA MET A 253 28.03 -18.74 -8.00
C MET A 253 27.28 -19.39 -9.17
N SER A 254 26.28 -18.72 -9.72
CA SER A 254 25.56 -19.22 -10.88
C SER A 254 26.36 -19.09 -12.20
N PRO A 255 26.07 -19.89 -13.24
CA PRO A 255 26.73 -19.82 -14.54
C PRO A 255 26.73 -18.42 -15.16
N GLU A 256 25.62 -17.69 -15.06
CA GLU A 256 25.49 -16.32 -15.55
C GLU A 256 26.31 -15.31 -14.73
N GLN A 257 26.44 -15.51 -13.41
CA GLN A 257 27.35 -14.71 -12.58
C GLN A 257 28.83 -15.00 -12.85
N ALA A 258 29.15 -16.20 -13.35
CA ALA A 258 30.47 -16.58 -13.82
C ALA A 258 30.76 -16.13 -15.26
N GLY A 259 29.76 -15.59 -15.97
CA GLY A 259 29.89 -15.01 -17.30
C GLY A 259 30.32 -13.54 -17.28
N SER A 260 30.65 -13.01 -18.46
CA SER A 260 31.13 -11.62 -18.62
C SER A 260 30.00 -10.58 -18.72
N ASN A 261 28.75 -11.00 -18.94
CA ASN A 261 27.60 -10.10 -19.13
C ASN A 261 26.74 -9.97 -17.87
N GLN A 262 26.82 -8.82 -17.21
CA GLN A 262 26.01 -8.54 -16.00
C GLN A 262 24.50 -8.40 -16.27
N ARG A 263 24.06 -8.19 -17.52
CA ARG A 263 22.65 -7.99 -17.88
C ARG A 263 21.79 -9.26 -17.80
N ASP A 264 22.42 -10.42 -17.66
CA ASP A 264 21.74 -11.72 -17.65
C ASP A 264 21.47 -12.25 -16.23
N ILE A 265 21.85 -11.48 -15.18
CA ILE A 265 21.64 -11.84 -13.77
C ILE A 265 20.24 -11.40 -13.32
N ASP A 266 19.40 -12.36 -12.97
CA ASP A 266 18.08 -12.12 -12.38
C ASP A 266 17.83 -12.99 -11.13
N THR A 267 16.60 -13.06 -10.65
CA THR A 267 16.22 -13.84 -9.46
C THR A 267 16.59 -15.34 -9.56
N ARG A 268 16.78 -15.87 -10.76
CA ARG A 268 17.12 -17.28 -11.01
C ARG A 268 18.59 -17.60 -10.72
N SER A 269 19.42 -16.58 -10.55
CA SER A 269 20.79 -16.74 -10.01
C SER A 269 20.78 -17.15 -8.54
N ASP A 270 19.87 -16.58 -7.75
CA ASP A 270 19.68 -16.99 -6.35
C ASP A 270 19.10 -18.41 -6.27
N ILE A 271 18.24 -18.81 -7.22
CA ILE A 271 17.68 -20.16 -7.29
C ILE A 271 18.77 -21.21 -7.53
N TYR A 272 19.74 -20.91 -8.40
CA TYR A 272 20.90 -21.78 -8.58
C TYR A 272 21.71 -21.91 -7.29
N SER A 273 22.01 -20.79 -6.63
CA SER A 273 22.75 -20.75 -5.36
C SER A 273 22.03 -21.55 -4.26
N LEU A 274 20.70 -21.44 -4.18
CA LEU A 274 19.84 -22.26 -3.31
C LEU A 274 19.92 -23.74 -3.69
N GLY A 275 19.97 -24.08 -4.97
CA GLY A 275 20.18 -25.45 -5.46
C GLY A 275 21.49 -26.06 -4.99
N VAL A 276 22.58 -25.30 -5.05
CA VAL A 276 23.91 -25.71 -4.57
C VAL A 276 23.87 -25.94 -3.05
N MET A 277 23.25 -25.02 -2.31
CA MET A 277 23.08 -25.12 -0.87
C MET A 277 22.21 -26.33 -0.47
N LEU A 278 21.12 -26.61 -1.20
CA LEU A 278 20.28 -27.77 -0.94
C LEU A 278 21.04 -29.07 -1.19
N HIS A 279 21.85 -29.13 -2.26
CA HIS A 279 22.70 -30.29 -2.53
C HIS A 279 23.65 -30.56 -1.37
N GLU A 280 24.37 -29.54 -0.87
CA GLU A 280 25.28 -29.68 0.27
C GLU A 280 24.53 -30.06 1.56
N LEU A 281 23.38 -29.44 1.82
CA LEU A 281 22.60 -29.73 3.03
C LEU A 281 22.15 -31.19 3.09
N LEU A 282 21.79 -31.78 1.94
CA LEU A 282 21.33 -33.16 1.82
C LEU A 282 22.47 -34.18 1.72
N SER A 283 23.49 -33.89 0.91
CA SER A 283 24.58 -34.82 0.59
C SER A 283 25.84 -34.65 1.44
N GLY A 284 26.00 -33.52 2.14
CA GLY A 284 27.22 -33.16 2.87
C GLY A 284 28.39 -32.73 1.97
N GLU A 285 28.19 -32.72 0.65
CA GLU A 285 29.21 -32.37 -0.34
C GLU A 285 28.71 -31.24 -1.24
N ILE A 286 29.60 -30.32 -1.62
CA ILE A 286 29.27 -29.25 -2.55
C ILE A 286 29.29 -29.81 -3.99
N PRO A 287 28.30 -29.48 -4.84
CA PRO A 287 28.35 -29.80 -6.26
C PRO A 287 29.69 -29.41 -6.89
N LEU A 288 30.27 -30.29 -7.72
CA LEU A 288 31.52 -30.03 -8.45
C LEU A 288 32.78 -29.84 -7.59
N VAL A 289 32.75 -30.15 -6.28
CA VAL A 289 33.90 -29.99 -5.37
C VAL A 289 35.21 -30.58 -5.90
N GLN A 290 35.17 -31.75 -6.55
CA GLN A 290 36.35 -32.38 -7.14
C GLN A 290 36.90 -31.59 -8.34
N ALA A 291 36.02 -31.05 -9.19
CA ALA A 291 36.41 -30.24 -10.34
C ALA A 291 36.98 -28.87 -9.91
N PHE A 292 36.44 -28.27 -8.85
CA PHE A 292 37.01 -27.07 -8.24
C PHE A 292 38.39 -27.32 -7.64
N ARG A 293 38.62 -28.47 -6.97
CA ARG A 293 39.95 -28.84 -6.45
C ARG A 293 41.01 -29.01 -7.54
N SER A 294 40.61 -29.34 -8.77
CA SER A 294 41.53 -29.48 -9.92
C SER A 294 41.74 -28.18 -10.71
N ALA A 295 41.03 -27.09 -10.38
CA ALA A 295 41.20 -25.81 -11.06
C ALA A 295 42.27 -24.98 -10.34
N GLU A 296 43.34 -24.61 -11.04
CA GLU A 296 44.45 -23.83 -10.47
C GLU A 296 44.28 -22.33 -10.71
N THR A 297 43.55 -21.94 -11.75
CA THR A 297 43.31 -20.53 -12.10
C THR A 297 41.86 -20.11 -11.85
N LEU A 298 41.65 -18.80 -11.70
CA LEU A 298 40.30 -18.22 -11.56
C LEU A 298 39.42 -18.52 -12.79
N GLU A 299 39.97 -18.42 -14.00
CA GLU A 299 39.22 -18.70 -15.23
C GLU A 299 38.84 -20.18 -15.36
N GLN A 300 39.70 -21.10 -14.88
CA GLN A 300 39.36 -22.52 -14.78
C GLN A 300 38.23 -22.77 -13.77
N HIS A 301 38.23 -22.08 -12.63
CA HIS A 301 37.12 -22.15 -11.68
C HIS A 301 35.80 -21.66 -12.30
N LEU A 302 35.83 -20.54 -13.02
CA LEU A 302 34.64 -19.99 -13.69
C LEU A 302 34.18 -20.86 -14.87
N SER A 303 35.10 -21.52 -15.59
CA SER A 303 34.74 -22.44 -16.67
C SER A 303 34.08 -23.72 -16.16
N VAL A 304 34.52 -24.25 -15.00
CA VAL A 304 33.89 -25.40 -14.32
C VAL A 304 32.40 -25.12 -14.06
N THR A 305 32.08 -23.96 -13.48
CA THR A 305 30.69 -23.57 -13.21
C THR A 305 29.86 -23.45 -14.49
N ARG A 306 30.44 -22.91 -15.58
CA ARG A 306 29.73 -22.73 -16.86
C ARG A 306 29.52 -24.03 -17.64
N GLN A 307 30.49 -24.95 -17.62
CA GLN A 307 30.53 -26.08 -18.55
C GLN A 307 30.19 -27.43 -17.93
N ILE A 308 30.51 -27.66 -16.65
CA ILE A 308 30.37 -28.98 -16.04
C ILE A 308 28.99 -29.11 -15.38
N ILE A 309 28.23 -30.12 -15.81
CA ILE A 309 26.95 -30.48 -15.22
C ILE A 309 27.23 -31.27 -13.92
N PRO A 310 26.68 -30.85 -12.76
CA PRO A 310 26.84 -31.59 -11.51
C PRO A 310 26.37 -33.05 -11.63
N CYS A 311 27.11 -33.97 -10.98
CA CYS A 311 26.66 -35.34 -10.85
C CYS A 311 25.41 -35.43 -9.96
N GLN A 312 24.63 -36.52 -10.12
CA GLN A 312 23.39 -36.73 -9.37
C GLN A 312 23.65 -36.76 -7.87
N LEU A 313 22.68 -36.29 -7.08
CA LEU A 313 22.79 -36.12 -5.63
C LEU A 313 23.04 -37.45 -4.91
N ARG A 314 22.49 -38.54 -5.44
CA ARG A 314 22.80 -39.89 -4.95
C ARG A 314 24.24 -40.32 -5.25
N GLN A 315 24.76 -39.94 -6.41
CA GLN A 315 26.09 -40.32 -6.87
C GLN A 315 27.18 -39.57 -6.07
N SER A 316 26.95 -38.32 -5.67
CA SER A 316 27.89 -37.56 -4.83
C SER A 316 28.14 -38.22 -3.48
N VAL A 317 27.09 -38.71 -2.81
CA VAL A 317 27.21 -39.46 -1.54
C VAL A 317 27.84 -40.85 -1.72
N GLN A 318 27.67 -41.48 -2.88
CA GLN A 318 28.30 -42.79 -3.17
C GLN A 318 29.79 -42.70 -3.44
N LEU A 319 30.25 -41.58 -3.99
CA LEU A 319 31.65 -41.34 -4.34
C LEU A 319 32.45 -40.66 -3.22
N SER A 320 31.79 -40.21 -2.14
CA SER A 320 32.48 -39.58 -1.01
C SER A 320 33.03 -40.63 -0.05
N ASP A 321 34.31 -40.50 0.31
CA ASP A 321 34.97 -41.29 1.36
C ASP A 321 34.33 -41.07 2.75
N ARG A 322 33.47 -40.06 2.90
CA ARG A 322 32.78 -39.67 4.15
C ARG A 322 31.34 -40.18 4.23
N GLN A 323 30.92 -41.10 3.37
CA GLN A 323 29.53 -41.61 3.32
C GLN A 323 28.97 -42.05 4.68
N GLN A 324 29.79 -42.70 5.51
CA GLN A 324 29.41 -43.14 6.85
C GLN A 324 29.07 -41.94 7.76
N GLN A 325 29.98 -40.96 7.86
CA GLN A 325 29.80 -39.73 8.64
C GLN A 325 28.60 -38.91 8.16
N ILE A 326 28.43 -38.78 6.83
CA ILE A 326 27.31 -38.06 6.24
C ILE A 326 25.99 -38.70 6.69
N SER A 327 25.90 -40.02 6.65
CA SER A 327 24.69 -40.75 7.06
C SER A 327 24.36 -40.56 8.54
N GLU A 328 25.38 -40.59 9.41
CA GLU A 328 25.24 -40.33 10.85
C GLU A 328 24.75 -38.90 11.14
N ASN A 329 25.31 -37.90 10.47
CA ASN A 329 24.88 -36.51 10.59
C ASN A 329 23.43 -36.27 10.10
N ARG A 330 22.86 -37.18 9.30
CA ARG A 330 21.46 -37.14 8.85
C ARG A 330 20.57 -38.14 9.62
N ASN A 331 21.09 -38.71 10.71
CA ASN A 331 20.42 -39.70 11.56
C ASN A 331 19.83 -40.88 10.76
N THR A 332 20.65 -41.47 9.89
CA THR A 332 20.24 -42.55 8.99
C THR A 332 21.42 -43.47 8.66
N THR A 333 21.14 -44.56 7.94
CA THR A 333 22.19 -45.48 7.43
C THR A 333 22.57 -45.15 5.99
N PRO A 334 23.78 -45.51 5.52
CA PRO A 334 24.19 -45.27 4.13
C PRO A 334 23.20 -45.80 3.08
N ALA A 335 22.60 -46.97 3.32
CA ALA A 335 21.62 -47.54 2.41
C ALA A 335 20.28 -46.78 2.41
N ALA A 336 19.82 -46.34 3.60
CA ALA A 336 18.58 -45.59 3.74
C ALA A 336 18.72 -44.15 3.20
N LEU A 337 19.86 -43.50 3.43
CA LEU A 337 20.17 -42.19 2.84
C LEU A 337 20.14 -42.25 1.31
N ASN A 338 20.85 -43.22 0.71
CA ASN A 338 20.85 -43.42 -0.74
C ASN A 338 19.45 -43.67 -1.33
N LYS A 339 18.53 -44.25 -0.56
CA LYS A 339 17.14 -44.46 -0.97
C LYS A 339 16.31 -43.18 -0.86
N GLN A 340 16.51 -42.41 0.22
CA GLN A 340 15.83 -41.13 0.46
C GLN A 340 16.25 -40.06 -0.55
N LEU A 341 17.54 -39.99 -0.88
CA LEU A 341 18.10 -39.12 -1.94
C LEU A 341 17.79 -39.63 -3.36
N GLY A 342 16.77 -40.50 -3.50
CA GLY A 342 16.35 -41.11 -4.76
C GLY A 342 15.75 -40.13 -5.77
N GLN A 343 15.17 -40.67 -6.83
CA GLN A 343 14.87 -39.96 -8.09
C GLN A 343 14.13 -38.61 -7.96
N GLU A 344 13.24 -38.44 -6.99
CA GLU A 344 12.44 -37.21 -6.87
C GLU A 344 13.23 -36.02 -6.30
N LEU A 345 14.00 -36.19 -5.24
CA LEU A 345 14.89 -35.14 -4.72
C LEU A 345 16.02 -34.83 -5.71
N ASP A 346 16.50 -35.85 -6.43
CA ASP A 346 17.50 -35.68 -7.48
C ASP A 346 16.97 -34.79 -8.63
N TRP A 347 15.70 -34.96 -9.03
CA TRP A 347 15.09 -34.07 -10.04
C TRP A 347 14.91 -32.65 -9.53
N ILE A 348 14.48 -32.49 -8.27
CA ILE A 348 14.30 -31.17 -7.67
C ILE A 348 15.62 -30.39 -7.67
N VAL A 349 16.72 -31.02 -7.22
CA VAL A 349 18.04 -30.38 -7.20
C VAL A 349 18.58 -30.18 -8.61
N ALA A 350 18.47 -31.19 -9.50
CA ALA A 350 18.92 -31.07 -10.88
C ALA A 350 18.26 -29.90 -11.61
N LYS A 351 16.94 -29.71 -11.44
CA LYS A 351 16.19 -28.60 -12.04
C LYS A 351 16.69 -27.24 -11.54
N SER A 352 17.02 -27.10 -10.26
CA SER A 352 17.60 -25.85 -9.73
C SER A 352 19.02 -25.57 -10.25
N LEU A 353 19.76 -26.61 -10.64
CA LEU A 353 21.15 -26.54 -11.10
C LEU A 353 21.30 -26.54 -12.63
N GLU A 354 20.21 -26.41 -13.39
CA GLU A 354 20.26 -26.30 -14.84
C GLU A 354 21.12 -25.12 -15.28
N LYS A 355 21.85 -25.27 -16.38
CA LYS A 355 22.80 -24.23 -16.82
C LYS A 355 22.07 -23.03 -17.42
N ASP A 356 21.04 -23.29 -18.21
CA ASP A 356 20.15 -22.25 -18.73
C ASP A 356 19.17 -21.78 -17.63
N PRO A 357 19.11 -20.48 -17.29
CA PRO A 357 18.14 -19.95 -16.35
C PRO A 357 16.68 -20.23 -16.74
N ASP A 358 16.34 -20.33 -18.02
CA ASP A 358 14.95 -20.58 -18.48
C ASP A 358 14.45 -22.00 -18.11
N ASP A 359 15.37 -22.95 -17.92
CA ASP A 359 15.05 -24.33 -17.55
C ASP A 359 14.96 -24.55 -16.02
N ARG A 360 15.35 -23.54 -15.23
CA ARG A 360 15.27 -23.56 -13.76
C ARG A 360 13.86 -23.29 -13.25
N TYR A 361 13.69 -23.37 -11.93
CA TYR A 361 12.51 -22.80 -11.27
C TYR A 361 12.44 -21.29 -11.53
N THR A 362 11.24 -20.77 -11.82
CA THR A 362 11.05 -19.33 -12.08
C THR A 362 11.14 -18.51 -10.79
N THR A 363 10.74 -19.09 -9.65
CA THR A 363 10.70 -18.40 -8.35
C THR A 363 11.15 -19.32 -7.22
N ALA A 364 11.68 -18.75 -6.12
CA ALA A 364 12.05 -19.52 -4.93
C ALA A 364 10.84 -20.24 -4.31
N LYS A 365 9.64 -19.66 -4.41
CA LYS A 365 8.39 -20.34 -4.01
C LYS A 365 8.13 -21.61 -4.82
N SER A 366 8.31 -21.58 -6.14
CA SER A 366 8.09 -22.77 -6.98
C SER A 366 9.07 -23.91 -6.66
N PHE A 367 10.28 -23.57 -6.21
CA PHE A 367 11.26 -24.53 -5.69
C PHE A 367 10.80 -25.12 -4.33
N SER A 368 10.33 -24.26 -3.41
CA SER A 368 9.76 -24.66 -2.12
C SER A 368 8.51 -25.55 -2.26
N ASP A 369 7.66 -25.29 -3.26
CA ASP A 369 6.44 -26.07 -3.54
C ASP A 369 6.75 -27.51 -3.96
N ASP A 370 7.81 -27.73 -4.75
CA ASP A 370 8.24 -29.07 -5.13
C ASP A 370 8.86 -29.84 -3.94
N ILE A 371 9.54 -29.14 -3.03
CA ILE A 371 9.98 -29.71 -1.75
C ILE A 371 8.76 -30.09 -0.89
N GLU A 372 7.74 -29.24 -0.84
CA GLU A 372 6.51 -29.51 -0.12
C GLU A 372 5.78 -30.75 -0.66
N ARG A 373 5.71 -30.88 -1.99
CA ARG A 373 5.16 -32.07 -2.65
C ARG A 373 5.93 -33.32 -2.27
N PHE A 374 7.25 -33.27 -2.28
CA PHE A 374 8.09 -34.39 -1.82
C PHE A 374 7.79 -34.75 -0.36
N LEU A 375 7.75 -33.77 0.55
CA LEU A 375 7.42 -33.99 1.98
C LEU A 375 6.01 -34.57 2.19
N ARG A 376 5.06 -34.24 1.30
CA ARG A 376 3.68 -34.76 1.32
C ARG A 376 3.50 -36.06 0.52
N ASN A 377 4.56 -36.62 -0.08
CA ASN A 377 4.52 -37.78 -0.97
C ASN A 377 3.60 -37.62 -2.20
N VAL A 378 3.57 -36.40 -2.77
CA VAL A 378 2.82 -36.06 -3.99
C VAL A 378 3.82 -35.88 -5.15
N PRO A 379 3.46 -36.23 -6.41
CA PRO A 379 4.39 -36.12 -7.53
C PRO A 379 4.98 -34.72 -7.72
N VAL A 380 6.31 -34.64 -7.77
CA VAL A 380 7.06 -33.40 -8.02
C VAL A 380 6.94 -32.95 -9.48
N GLN A 381 6.87 -31.64 -9.73
CA GLN A 381 6.83 -31.08 -11.08
C GLN A 381 8.19 -31.11 -11.79
N ALA A 382 9.29 -31.24 -11.05
CA ALA A 382 10.65 -31.40 -11.59
C ALA A 382 10.85 -32.62 -12.51
N ARG A 383 9.91 -33.56 -12.56
CA ARG A 383 10.04 -34.81 -13.30
C ARG A 383 10.10 -34.59 -14.82
N PRO A 384 11.09 -35.13 -15.55
CA PRO A 384 11.12 -35.04 -17.01
C PRO A 384 9.99 -35.85 -17.68
N HIS A 385 9.35 -35.29 -18.72
CA HIS A 385 8.33 -35.97 -19.54
C HIS A 385 8.93 -37.15 -20.33
N SER A 386 8.88 -38.35 -19.76
CA SER A 386 9.48 -39.57 -20.35
C SER A 386 8.46 -40.43 -21.11
N PHE A 387 8.05 -40.01 -22.32
CA PHE A 387 7.37 -40.92 -23.26
C PHE A 387 8.37 -41.78 -24.06
N TYR A 388 9.55 -41.22 -24.34
CA TYR A 388 10.54 -41.83 -25.24
C TYR A 388 11.29 -43.05 -24.65
N ARG A 389 11.30 -43.20 -23.32
CA ARG A 389 12.03 -44.29 -22.63
C ARG A 389 11.16 -45.53 -22.39
N LYS A 390 9.81 -45.41 -22.36
CA LYS A 390 8.89 -46.55 -22.23
C LYS A 390 8.72 -47.35 -23.53
N THR A 391 8.75 -46.68 -24.68
CA THR A 391 8.69 -47.34 -26.01
C THR A 391 9.96 -48.11 -26.34
N LYS A 392 11.14 -47.58 -25.97
CA LYS A 392 12.45 -48.25 -26.18
C LYS A 392 12.63 -49.53 -25.34
N LEU A 393 11.97 -49.62 -24.17
CA LEU A 393 12.00 -50.79 -23.30
C LEU A 393 10.92 -51.84 -23.62
N PHE A 394 9.77 -51.43 -24.17
CA PHE A 394 8.71 -52.35 -24.64
C PHE A 394 9.13 -53.14 -25.90
N VAL A 395 9.78 -52.47 -26.86
CA VAL A 395 10.31 -53.09 -28.10
C VAL A 395 11.44 -54.08 -27.78
N ARG A 396 12.24 -53.83 -26.73
CA ARG A 396 13.29 -54.74 -26.28
C ARG A 396 12.75 -56.01 -25.59
N ARG A 397 11.53 -55.97 -25.05
CA ARG A 397 10.92 -57.06 -24.25
C ARG A 397 10.03 -58.02 -25.07
N HIS A 398 9.54 -57.61 -26.25
CA HIS A 398 8.64 -58.42 -27.09
C HIS A 398 9.13 -58.58 -28.55
N ARG A 399 10.44 -58.66 -28.76
CA ARG A 399 11.10 -58.63 -30.10
C ARG A 399 10.60 -59.68 -31.12
N TYR A 400 10.05 -60.81 -30.67
CA TYR A 400 9.55 -61.88 -31.54
C TYR A 400 8.03 -61.78 -31.82
N GLN A 401 7.26 -61.15 -30.93
CA GLN A 401 5.82 -60.94 -31.12
C GLN A 401 5.54 -59.76 -32.06
N VAL A 402 6.42 -58.75 -32.04
CA VAL A 402 6.36 -57.60 -32.95
C VAL A 402 6.73 -57.97 -34.39
N THR A 403 7.74 -58.84 -34.60
CA THR A 403 8.12 -59.31 -35.95
C THR A 403 7.07 -60.21 -36.58
N ALA A 404 6.41 -61.07 -35.81
CA ALA A 404 5.33 -61.92 -36.31
C ALA A 404 4.08 -61.13 -36.73
N TYR A 405 3.74 -60.05 -36.02
CA TYR A 405 2.63 -59.16 -36.37
C TYR A 405 2.95 -58.32 -37.61
N VAL A 406 4.19 -57.85 -37.77
CA VAL A 406 4.64 -57.06 -38.93
C VAL A 406 4.65 -57.90 -40.21
N LEU A 407 5.05 -59.18 -40.16
CA LEU A 407 5.01 -60.06 -41.34
C LEU A 407 3.60 -60.39 -41.82
N LYS A 408 2.65 -60.60 -40.89
CA LYS A 408 1.23 -60.82 -41.24
C LYS A 408 0.59 -59.57 -41.82
N LEU A 409 0.95 -58.38 -41.31
CA LEU A 409 0.49 -57.11 -41.86
C LEU A 409 1.04 -56.87 -43.26
N LEU A 410 2.32 -57.19 -43.50
CA LEU A 410 2.99 -57.03 -44.80
C LEU A 410 2.34 -57.88 -45.91
N MET A 411 2.03 -59.16 -45.65
CA MET A 411 1.35 -60.00 -46.64
C MET A 411 -0.08 -59.53 -46.96
N LEU A 412 -0.81 -59.01 -45.96
CA LEU A 412 -2.15 -58.47 -46.17
C LEU A 412 -2.11 -57.12 -46.93
N THR A 413 -1.09 -56.29 -46.68
CA THR A 413 -0.92 -54.99 -47.35
C THR A 413 -0.51 -55.14 -48.81
N VAL A 414 0.31 -56.14 -49.18
CA VAL A 414 0.73 -56.33 -50.59
C VAL A 414 -0.44 -56.75 -51.48
N PHE A 415 -1.37 -57.57 -50.96
CA PHE A 415 -2.56 -58.02 -51.70
C PHE A 415 -3.66 -56.94 -51.76
N SER A 416 -3.75 -56.08 -50.74
CA SER A 416 -4.70 -54.96 -50.68
C SER A 416 -4.19 -53.73 -51.46
N LEU A 417 -2.88 -53.51 -51.58
CA LEU A 417 -2.30 -52.39 -52.34
C LEU A 417 -2.45 -52.56 -53.86
N THR A 418 -2.33 -53.76 -54.43
CA THR A 418 -2.38 -53.94 -55.89
C THR A 418 -3.78 -53.71 -56.47
N SER A 419 -4.84 -54.10 -55.76
CA SER A 419 -6.23 -53.86 -56.18
C SER A 419 -6.76 -52.45 -55.86
N LEU A 420 -6.20 -51.77 -54.87
CA LEU A 420 -6.62 -50.42 -54.47
C LEU A 420 -5.93 -49.31 -55.29
N VAL A 421 -4.70 -49.54 -55.76
CA VAL A 421 -3.92 -48.57 -56.56
C VAL A 421 -4.55 -48.32 -57.94
N ILE A 422 -5.12 -49.32 -58.61
CA ILE A 422 -5.74 -49.15 -59.95
C ILE A 422 -7.08 -48.38 -59.88
N TYR A 423 -7.78 -48.42 -58.75
CA TYR A 423 -9.13 -47.87 -58.60
C TYR A 423 -9.16 -46.48 -57.93
N LEU A 424 -8.27 -46.19 -56.98
CA LEU A 424 -8.24 -44.89 -56.26
C LEU A 424 -7.36 -43.81 -56.92
N GLU A 425 -6.42 -44.18 -57.78
CA GLU A 425 -5.44 -43.25 -58.36
C GLU A 425 -6.05 -42.26 -59.37
N ARG A 426 -7.24 -42.55 -59.93
CA ARG A 426 -7.88 -41.68 -60.94
C ARG A 426 -8.88 -40.64 -60.41
N THR A 427 -9.41 -40.79 -59.20
CA THR A 427 -10.55 -39.94 -58.73
C THR A 427 -10.35 -39.26 -57.38
N ALA A 428 -9.45 -39.75 -56.51
CA ALA A 428 -9.32 -39.21 -55.14
C ALA A 428 -8.19 -38.19 -54.92
N ARG A 429 -7.10 -38.22 -55.72
CA ARG A 429 -5.92 -37.35 -55.49
C ARG A 429 -6.20 -35.85 -55.70
N ARG A 430 -7.11 -35.47 -56.61
CA ARG A 430 -7.29 -34.04 -56.96
C ARG A 430 -8.22 -33.26 -56.02
N ASN A 431 -9.14 -33.94 -55.33
CA ASN A 431 -10.15 -33.27 -54.49
C ASN A 431 -9.85 -33.32 -52.98
N ASN A 432 -9.02 -34.26 -52.51
CA ASN A 432 -8.69 -34.39 -51.09
C ASN A 432 -7.44 -33.59 -50.68
N GLU A 433 -6.45 -33.40 -51.56
CA GLU A 433 -5.27 -32.57 -51.23
C GLU A 433 -5.62 -31.07 -51.11
N LEU A 434 -6.51 -30.56 -51.97
CA LEU A 434 -6.97 -29.17 -51.90
C LEU A 434 -7.82 -28.91 -50.65
N LYS A 435 -8.77 -29.81 -50.33
CA LYS A 435 -9.63 -29.66 -49.14
C LYS A 435 -8.89 -29.85 -47.82
N LEU A 436 -7.88 -30.73 -47.76
CA LEU A 436 -7.08 -30.93 -46.55
C LEU A 436 -6.06 -29.80 -46.34
N ALA A 437 -5.53 -29.21 -47.40
CA ALA A 437 -4.69 -28.02 -47.33
C ALA A 437 -5.50 -26.76 -46.94
N GLU A 438 -6.69 -26.55 -47.51
CA GLU A 438 -7.57 -25.43 -47.14
C GLU A 438 -8.03 -25.55 -45.68
N THR A 439 -8.48 -26.72 -45.24
CA THR A 439 -8.95 -26.92 -43.86
C THR A 439 -7.83 -26.89 -42.82
N SER A 440 -6.61 -27.33 -43.15
CA SER A 440 -5.47 -27.22 -42.23
C SER A 440 -4.97 -25.78 -42.07
N VAL A 441 -4.94 -25.00 -43.16
CA VAL A 441 -4.60 -23.57 -43.12
C VAL A 441 -5.68 -22.77 -42.39
N GLU A 442 -6.96 -23.08 -42.58
CA GLU A 442 -8.05 -22.45 -41.82
C GLU A 442 -8.04 -22.82 -40.33
N LEU A 443 -7.79 -24.10 -40.00
CA LEU A 443 -7.67 -24.55 -38.61
C LEU A 443 -6.47 -23.92 -37.91
N GLU A 444 -5.34 -23.77 -38.61
CA GLU A 444 -4.14 -23.16 -38.07
C GLU A 444 -4.31 -21.64 -37.87
N LYS A 445 -4.96 -20.95 -38.83
CA LYS A 445 -5.39 -19.55 -38.64
C LYS A 445 -6.35 -19.41 -37.46
N ALA A 446 -7.35 -20.28 -37.34
CA ALA A 446 -8.30 -20.25 -36.22
C ALA A 446 -7.62 -20.52 -34.87
N ARG A 447 -6.67 -21.45 -34.82
CA ARG A 447 -5.87 -21.74 -33.60
C ARG A 447 -4.95 -20.58 -33.23
N LYS A 448 -4.27 -19.97 -34.21
CA LYS A 448 -3.42 -18.79 -33.98
C LYS A 448 -4.25 -17.61 -33.47
N GLN A 449 -5.43 -17.40 -34.06
CA GLN A 449 -6.39 -16.38 -33.63
C GLN A 449 -6.94 -16.64 -32.22
N ALA A 450 -7.30 -17.89 -31.89
CA ALA A 450 -7.76 -18.25 -30.56
C ALA A 450 -6.67 -18.07 -29.49
N ARG A 451 -5.41 -18.40 -29.82
CA ARG A 451 -4.27 -18.14 -28.94
C ARG A 451 -4.05 -16.64 -28.71
N GLN A 452 -4.09 -15.82 -29.75
CA GLN A 452 -3.96 -14.36 -29.62
C GLN A 452 -5.07 -13.77 -28.74
N LEU A 453 -6.31 -14.22 -28.89
CA LEU A 453 -7.41 -13.77 -28.04
C LEU A 453 -7.23 -14.22 -26.58
N GLN A 454 -6.76 -15.46 -26.36
CA GLN A 454 -6.50 -15.98 -25.02
C GLN A 454 -5.32 -15.28 -24.33
N GLU A 455 -4.26 -14.96 -25.07
CA GLU A 455 -3.13 -14.16 -24.59
C GLU A 455 -3.56 -12.73 -24.27
N ALA A 456 -4.37 -12.10 -25.13
CA ALA A 456 -4.93 -10.77 -24.86
C ALA A 456 -5.75 -10.77 -23.56
N ARG A 457 -6.60 -11.77 -23.33
CA ARG A 457 -7.36 -11.88 -22.07
C ARG A 457 -6.48 -12.07 -20.83
N LYS A 458 -5.36 -12.78 -20.95
CA LYS A 458 -4.46 -13.06 -19.81
C LYS A 458 -3.46 -11.95 -19.51
N ILE A 459 -3.02 -11.22 -20.52
CA ILE A 459 -1.93 -10.26 -20.40
C ILE A 459 -2.44 -8.83 -20.59
N VAL A 460 -3.23 -8.60 -21.63
CA VAL A 460 -3.69 -7.25 -22.00
C VAL A 460 -4.85 -6.80 -21.11
N ALA A 461 -5.85 -7.65 -20.87
CA ALA A 461 -6.99 -7.26 -20.04
C ALA A 461 -6.60 -6.86 -18.60
N PRO A 462 -5.75 -7.62 -17.87
CA PRO A 462 -5.27 -7.17 -16.56
C PRO A 462 -4.50 -5.85 -16.64
N LYS A 463 -3.61 -5.68 -17.62
CA LYS A 463 -2.89 -4.41 -17.81
C LYS A 463 -3.82 -3.21 -18.07
N ILE A 464 -4.88 -3.40 -18.86
CA ILE A 464 -5.88 -2.35 -19.08
C ILE A 464 -6.61 -2.04 -17.78
N LEU A 465 -7.00 -3.05 -17.01
CA LEU A 465 -7.65 -2.86 -15.71
C LEU A 465 -6.72 -2.18 -14.69
N ASP A 466 -5.44 -2.55 -14.66
CA ASP A 466 -4.42 -1.90 -13.83
C ASP A 466 -4.28 -0.43 -14.21
N LEU A 467 -4.21 -0.10 -15.51
CA LEU A 467 -4.19 1.30 -15.98
C LEU A 467 -5.45 2.07 -15.56
N ILE A 468 -6.62 1.42 -15.58
CA ILE A 468 -7.88 2.04 -15.12
C ILE A 468 -7.82 2.30 -13.60
N ASN A 469 -7.37 1.32 -12.82
CA ASN A 469 -7.22 1.42 -11.37
C ASN A 469 -6.21 2.50 -10.97
N ASP A 470 -5.13 2.64 -11.74
CA ASP A 470 -4.07 3.65 -11.59
C ASP A 470 -4.47 5.02 -12.13
N GLN A 471 -5.74 5.22 -12.51
CA GLN A 471 -6.27 6.48 -13.02
C GLN A 471 -5.63 6.94 -14.35
N GLN A 472 -5.05 6.02 -15.12
CA GLN A 472 -4.46 6.25 -16.45
C GLN A 472 -5.41 5.81 -17.57
N THR A 473 -6.62 6.37 -17.58
CA THR A 473 -7.71 5.91 -18.45
C THR A 473 -7.55 6.28 -19.92
N VAL A 474 -6.78 7.33 -20.24
CA VAL A 474 -6.40 7.69 -21.61
C VAL A 474 -5.40 6.70 -22.19
N ARG A 475 -4.44 6.23 -21.39
CA ARG A 475 -3.53 5.14 -21.79
C ARG A 475 -4.28 3.82 -21.96
N ALA A 476 -5.20 3.51 -21.06
CA ALA A 476 -6.07 2.34 -21.20
C ALA A 476 -6.86 2.40 -22.51
N TYR A 477 -7.39 3.58 -22.86
CA TYR A 477 -8.07 3.82 -24.13
C TYR A 477 -7.15 3.65 -25.35
N GLN A 478 -5.93 4.19 -25.33
CA GLN A 478 -4.95 3.98 -26.42
C GLN A 478 -4.62 2.50 -26.61
N MET A 479 -4.38 1.80 -25.50
CA MET A 479 -4.09 0.37 -25.54
C MET A 479 -5.27 -0.39 -26.13
N MET A 480 -6.48 -0.05 -25.71
CA MET A 480 -7.71 -0.62 -26.25
C MET A 480 -7.86 -0.31 -27.75
N GLN A 481 -7.61 0.93 -28.17
CA GLN A 481 -7.63 1.31 -29.58
C GLN A 481 -6.63 0.54 -30.45
N SER A 482 -5.45 0.22 -29.90
CA SER A 482 -4.42 -0.56 -30.61
C SER A 482 -4.79 -2.03 -30.85
N LEU A 483 -5.84 -2.52 -30.19
CA LEU A 483 -6.31 -3.91 -30.36
C LEU A 483 -6.99 -4.12 -31.70
N THR A 484 -6.81 -5.32 -32.25
CA THR A 484 -7.49 -5.72 -33.49
C THR A 484 -9.03 -5.73 -33.29
N PRO A 485 -9.83 -5.40 -34.34
CA PRO A 485 -11.29 -5.31 -34.23
C PRO A 485 -11.96 -6.56 -33.63
N ARG A 486 -11.38 -7.75 -33.86
CA ARG A 486 -11.92 -9.02 -33.37
C ARG A 486 -11.67 -9.25 -31.88
N ILE A 487 -10.59 -8.69 -31.31
CA ILE A 487 -10.35 -8.70 -29.86
C ILE A 487 -11.27 -7.69 -29.18
N LYS A 488 -11.49 -6.52 -29.80
CA LYS A 488 -12.46 -5.52 -29.31
C LYS A 488 -13.89 -6.07 -29.25
N ALA A 489 -14.29 -6.87 -30.23
CA ALA A 489 -15.61 -7.52 -30.29
C ALA A 489 -15.76 -8.72 -29.32
N ASP A 490 -14.75 -9.01 -28.50
CA ASP A 490 -14.88 -10.02 -27.46
C ASP A 490 -15.69 -9.45 -26.29
N PRO A 491 -16.64 -10.20 -25.71
CA PRO A 491 -17.54 -9.68 -24.66
C PRO A 491 -16.83 -9.05 -23.47
N LEU A 492 -15.66 -9.58 -23.08
CA LEU A 492 -14.87 -9.01 -21.98
C LEU A 492 -14.34 -7.62 -22.31
N PHE A 493 -13.83 -7.42 -23.52
CA PHE A 493 -13.27 -6.13 -23.93
C PHE A 493 -14.37 -5.13 -24.28
N GLU A 494 -15.54 -5.58 -24.75
CA GLU A 494 -16.74 -4.73 -24.88
C GLU A 494 -17.24 -4.24 -23.52
N GLU A 495 -17.29 -5.11 -22.50
CA GLU A 495 -17.65 -4.73 -21.13
C GLU A 495 -16.66 -3.71 -20.56
N ILE A 496 -15.35 -3.98 -20.66
CA ILE A 496 -14.31 -3.03 -20.24
C ILE A 496 -14.44 -1.71 -21.00
N MET A 497 -14.75 -1.73 -22.31
CA MET A 497 -14.94 -0.51 -23.09
C MET A 497 -16.17 0.28 -22.64
N ASN A 498 -17.30 -0.38 -22.39
CA ASN A 498 -18.51 0.29 -21.93
C ASN A 498 -18.34 0.89 -20.52
N ASP A 499 -17.56 0.24 -19.68
CA ASP A 499 -17.21 0.73 -18.34
C ASP A 499 -16.18 1.85 -18.38
N LEU A 500 -15.28 1.83 -19.37
CA LEU A 500 -14.25 2.84 -19.60
C LEU A 500 -14.78 4.06 -20.32
N MET A 501 -15.80 3.97 -21.18
CA MET A 501 -16.16 5.06 -22.10
C MET A 501 -17.46 5.79 -21.73
N MET A 502 -17.57 7.03 -22.16
CA MET A 502 -18.85 7.74 -22.24
C MET A 502 -18.96 8.59 -23.49
N THR A 503 -20.16 9.10 -23.73
CA THR A 503 -20.48 9.96 -24.84
C THR A 503 -20.60 11.42 -24.37
N THR A 504 -20.00 12.36 -25.10
CA THR A 504 -20.13 13.81 -24.86
C THR A 504 -20.06 14.60 -26.17
N SER A 505 -20.39 15.90 -26.14
CA SER A 505 -20.41 16.79 -27.31
C SER A 505 -19.69 18.10 -27.05
N PHE A 506 -18.86 18.53 -28.00
CA PHE A 506 -18.17 19.83 -28.06
C PHE A 506 -18.66 20.64 -29.26
N ASP A 507 -19.95 20.92 -29.30
CA ASP A 507 -20.64 21.63 -30.38
C ASP A 507 -20.75 23.14 -30.14
N LYS A 508 -20.58 23.58 -28.89
CA LYS A 508 -20.67 25.00 -28.49
C LYS A 508 -19.33 25.76 -28.48
N LEU A 509 -18.22 25.08 -28.72
CA LEU A 509 -16.91 25.74 -28.92
C LEU A 509 -16.86 26.42 -30.29
N PRO A 510 -16.03 27.48 -30.45
CA PRO A 510 -15.80 28.09 -31.77
C PRO A 510 -15.43 27.03 -32.82
N PRO A 511 -15.90 27.13 -34.07
CA PRO A 511 -15.61 26.14 -35.11
C PRO A 511 -14.10 25.97 -35.36
N ASN A 512 -13.67 24.78 -35.79
CA ASN A 512 -12.27 24.43 -36.05
C ASN A 512 -11.33 24.49 -34.83
N THR A 513 -11.86 24.40 -33.60
CA THR A 513 -11.03 24.26 -32.39
C THR A 513 -10.54 22.83 -32.26
N SER A 514 -9.24 22.62 -32.13
CA SER A 514 -8.65 21.30 -31.89
C SER A 514 -8.83 20.90 -30.43
N VAL A 515 -9.39 19.71 -30.21
CA VAL A 515 -9.60 19.11 -28.88
C VAL A 515 -8.60 17.97 -28.68
N LYS A 516 -7.79 18.05 -27.62
CA LYS A 516 -6.80 17.03 -27.26
C LYS A 516 -7.02 16.53 -25.84
N ILE A 517 -6.66 15.28 -25.53
CA ILE A 517 -6.77 14.70 -24.20
C ILE A 517 -5.47 14.03 -23.73
N ARG A 518 -5.30 13.93 -22.41
CA ARG A 518 -4.27 13.11 -21.74
C ARG A 518 -4.73 12.72 -20.33
N ASP A 519 -4.05 11.79 -19.67
CA ASP A 519 -4.34 11.50 -18.25
C ASP A 519 -3.93 12.70 -17.37
N ALA A 520 -4.63 12.90 -16.26
CA ALA A 520 -4.30 13.97 -15.32
C ALA A 520 -2.95 13.75 -14.61
N THR A 521 -2.63 12.49 -14.27
CA THR A 521 -1.48 12.09 -13.44
C THR A 521 -0.28 11.58 -14.23
N SER A 522 -0.39 11.36 -15.55
CA SER A 522 0.68 10.82 -16.39
C SER A 522 1.55 11.91 -17.06
N ASP A 523 2.61 11.48 -17.74
CA ASP A 523 3.64 12.31 -18.39
C ASP A 523 3.04 13.50 -19.19
N LYS A 524 3.54 14.72 -18.94
CA LYS A 524 2.98 16.00 -19.43
C LYS A 524 3.03 16.15 -20.97
N THR A 525 3.75 15.28 -21.65
CA THR A 525 4.13 15.45 -23.06
C THR A 525 3.22 14.72 -24.07
N GLN A 526 2.46 13.72 -23.64
CA GLN A 526 1.69 12.86 -24.57
C GLN A 526 0.21 13.28 -24.67
N TRP A 527 -0.11 14.11 -25.67
CA TRP A 527 -1.47 14.52 -25.98
C TRP A 527 -2.06 13.74 -27.16
N ILE A 528 -3.31 13.27 -27.02
CA ILE A 528 -4.06 12.61 -28.09
C ILE A 528 -5.06 13.60 -28.68
N THR A 529 -5.04 13.78 -30.00
CA THR A 529 -6.05 14.63 -30.67
C THR A 529 -7.32 13.82 -30.93
N ILE A 530 -8.46 14.32 -30.42
CA ILE A 530 -9.77 13.71 -30.63
C ILE A 530 -10.40 14.18 -31.95
N GLY A 531 -10.29 15.48 -32.23
CA GLY A 531 -10.86 16.06 -33.46
C GLY A 531 -10.92 17.58 -33.42
N LYS A 532 -11.61 18.15 -34.41
CA LYS A 532 -11.88 19.59 -34.51
C LYS A 532 -13.38 19.86 -34.42
N THR A 533 -13.77 20.91 -33.70
CA THR A 533 -15.18 21.26 -33.47
C THR A 533 -15.89 21.76 -34.73
N PRO A 534 -17.22 21.56 -34.86
CA PRO A 534 -18.13 20.98 -33.85
C PRO A 534 -18.02 19.45 -33.77
N LEU A 535 -17.89 18.92 -32.55
CA LEU A 535 -17.86 17.48 -32.28
C LEU A 535 -19.17 17.09 -31.57
N LYS A 536 -19.89 16.11 -32.11
CA LYS A 536 -21.14 15.60 -31.51
C LYS A 536 -21.00 14.12 -31.20
N ASP A 537 -21.54 13.72 -30.06
CA ASP A 537 -21.64 12.33 -29.60
C ASP A 537 -20.30 11.57 -29.66
N ILE A 538 -19.22 12.24 -29.26
CA ILE A 538 -17.89 11.64 -29.25
C ILE A 538 -17.65 10.81 -28.00
N GLU A 539 -16.94 9.72 -28.16
CA GLU A 539 -16.57 8.84 -27.06
C GLU A 539 -15.30 9.34 -26.35
N LEU A 540 -15.36 9.51 -25.03
CA LEU A 540 -14.23 9.85 -24.17
C LEU A 540 -14.07 8.82 -23.05
N PRO A 541 -12.82 8.54 -22.61
CA PRO A 541 -12.59 7.70 -21.44
C PRO A 541 -13.06 8.41 -20.16
N ARG A 542 -13.75 7.65 -19.30
CA ARG A 542 -14.12 7.97 -17.92
C ARG A 542 -12.85 8.11 -17.09
N GLY A 543 -12.90 8.90 -16.03
CA GLY A 543 -11.79 9.10 -15.10
C GLY A 543 -11.13 10.49 -15.19
N PRO A 544 -10.01 10.69 -14.49
CA PRO A 544 -9.31 11.96 -14.42
C PRO A 544 -8.55 12.26 -15.72
N ILE A 545 -9.16 13.07 -16.59
CA ILE A 545 -8.53 13.46 -17.85
C ILE A 545 -8.29 14.96 -17.90
N ARG A 546 -7.24 15.36 -18.60
CA ARG A 546 -7.03 16.75 -19.00
C ARG A 546 -7.36 16.92 -20.46
N ILE A 547 -8.12 17.97 -20.77
CA ILE A 547 -8.52 18.33 -22.12
C ILE A 547 -7.86 19.66 -22.48
N ARG A 548 -7.24 19.72 -23.66
CA ARG A 548 -6.64 20.94 -24.20
C ARG A 548 -7.42 21.41 -25.42
N PHE A 549 -7.70 22.70 -25.45
CA PHE A 549 -8.32 23.39 -26.58
C PHE A 549 -7.28 24.27 -27.27
N GLU A 550 -7.09 24.08 -28.59
CA GLU A 550 -6.17 24.89 -29.39
C GLU A 550 -6.91 25.48 -30.60
N LYS A 551 -6.81 26.80 -30.77
CA LYS A 551 -7.36 27.52 -31.93
C LYS A 551 -6.46 28.71 -32.27
N THR A 552 -6.16 28.88 -33.56
CA THR A 552 -5.38 30.04 -34.04
C THR A 552 -6.07 31.36 -33.67
N GLY A 553 -5.32 32.30 -33.10
CA GLY A 553 -5.82 33.60 -32.63
C GLY A 553 -6.38 33.59 -31.20
N TYR A 554 -6.41 32.44 -30.54
CA TYR A 554 -6.87 32.26 -29.15
C TYR A 554 -5.76 31.62 -28.31
N VAL A 555 -5.81 31.86 -27.00
CA VAL A 555 -4.86 31.26 -26.07
C VAL A 555 -5.19 29.78 -25.91
N SER A 556 -4.17 28.92 -26.06
CA SER A 556 -4.30 27.49 -25.78
C SER A 556 -4.56 27.27 -24.30
N ARG A 557 -5.57 26.47 -23.96
CA ARG A 557 -5.98 26.25 -22.56
C ARG A 557 -6.14 24.78 -22.24
N ASP A 558 -5.70 24.43 -21.03
CA ASP A 558 -5.91 23.11 -20.43
C ASP A 558 -7.08 23.19 -19.44
N LEU A 559 -7.90 22.16 -19.40
CA LEU A 559 -9.00 21.99 -18.46
C LEU A 559 -8.89 20.60 -17.82
N GLN A 560 -8.96 20.52 -16.50
CA GLN A 560 -9.03 19.23 -15.79
C GLN A 560 -10.49 18.89 -15.50
N LEU A 561 -10.90 17.66 -15.81
CA LEU A 561 -12.29 17.19 -15.69
C LEU A 561 -12.35 15.81 -15.04
N LYS A 562 -13.34 15.58 -14.17
CA LYS A 562 -13.72 14.22 -13.73
C LYS A 562 -15.00 13.79 -14.44
N VAL A 563 -14.86 12.83 -15.32
CA VAL A 563 -16.00 12.26 -16.04
C VAL A 563 -16.59 11.12 -15.18
N PRO A 564 -17.89 11.15 -14.81
CA PRO A 564 -19.00 11.33 -15.74
C PRO A 564 -19.89 12.58 -15.57
N GLN A 565 -19.51 13.57 -14.77
CA GLN A 565 -20.27 14.82 -14.82
C GLN A 565 -20.02 15.45 -16.19
N ALA A 566 -21.09 15.52 -17.00
CA ALA A 566 -21.05 16.00 -18.36
C ALA A 566 -20.32 17.34 -18.42
N VAL A 567 -19.43 17.48 -19.42
CA VAL A 567 -18.95 18.80 -19.82
C VAL A 567 -20.18 19.58 -20.25
N ASP A 568 -20.67 20.47 -19.40
CA ASP A 568 -21.65 21.44 -19.85
C ASP A 568 -20.92 22.44 -20.74
N THR A 569 -20.84 22.11 -22.02
CA THR A 569 -20.27 22.97 -23.04
C THR A 569 -21.10 24.24 -23.24
N SER A 570 -22.25 24.41 -22.56
CA SER A 570 -23.01 25.68 -22.56
C SER A 570 -22.17 26.87 -22.12
N ALA A 571 -21.17 26.65 -21.26
CA ALA A 571 -20.30 27.69 -20.71
C ALA A 571 -19.00 27.92 -21.50
N CYS A 572 -18.99 27.74 -22.83
CA CYS A 572 -17.79 27.93 -23.67
C CYS A 572 -17.41 29.41 -23.90
N SER A 573 -17.26 30.18 -22.83
CA SER A 573 -16.56 31.47 -22.78
C SER A 573 -15.08 31.33 -22.39
N TYR A 574 -14.54 30.11 -22.44
CA TYR A 574 -13.21 29.76 -21.91
C TYR A 574 -12.04 30.10 -22.86
N LEU A 575 -12.27 30.12 -24.17
CA LEU A 575 -11.25 30.52 -25.14
C LEU A 575 -11.22 32.05 -25.25
N VAL A 576 -10.14 32.65 -24.78
CA VAL A 576 -9.92 34.10 -24.87
C VAL A 576 -9.06 34.42 -26.10
N PRO A 577 -9.45 35.40 -26.93
CA PRO A 577 -8.60 35.91 -28.01
C PRO A 577 -7.23 36.36 -27.47
N ASN A 578 -6.16 36.15 -28.23
CA ASN A 578 -4.81 36.53 -27.80
C ASN A 578 -4.69 38.01 -27.41
N GLU A 579 -5.44 38.89 -28.08
CA GLU A 579 -5.48 40.33 -27.82
C GLU A 579 -6.20 40.72 -26.52
N ALA A 580 -7.09 39.86 -26.02
CA ALA A 580 -7.84 40.09 -24.78
C ALA A 580 -7.16 39.42 -23.56
N GLN A 581 -6.06 38.69 -23.77
CA GLN A 581 -5.34 37.98 -22.72
C GLN A 581 -4.53 38.94 -21.86
N LEU A 582 -4.79 38.96 -20.55
CA LEU A 582 -3.96 39.67 -19.59
C LEU A 582 -2.66 38.88 -19.31
N GLU A 583 -1.52 39.56 -19.31
CA GLU A 583 -0.23 38.94 -19.03
C GLU A 583 -0.20 38.35 -17.62
N GLY A 584 0.30 37.11 -17.48
CA GLY A 584 0.40 36.41 -16.20
C GLY A 584 -0.92 35.94 -15.57
N MET A 585 -2.09 36.24 -16.16
CA MET A 585 -3.40 35.89 -15.59
C MET A 585 -4.15 34.83 -16.40
N VAL A 586 -5.13 34.19 -15.76
CA VAL A 586 -6.03 33.22 -16.38
C VAL A 586 -7.47 33.66 -16.25
N TRP A 587 -8.24 33.44 -17.31
CA TRP A 587 -9.65 33.78 -17.38
C TRP A 587 -10.51 32.68 -16.76
N ILE A 588 -11.37 33.09 -15.83
CA ILE A 588 -12.37 32.24 -15.19
C ILE A 588 -13.74 32.77 -15.57
N TYR A 589 -14.55 31.92 -16.20
CA TYR A 589 -15.88 32.28 -16.66
C TYR A 589 -16.91 32.25 -15.52
N LYS A 590 -18.06 32.89 -15.78
CA LYS A 590 -19.18 33.03 -14.85
C LYS A 590 -19.76 31.67 -14.44
N LYS A 591 -20.09 31.51 -13.16
CA LYS A 591 -20.81 30.33 -12.63
C LYS A 591 -22.33 30.56 -12.74
N GLU A 592 -23.06 29.66 -13.43
CA GLU A 592 -24.51 29.82 -13.73
C GLU A 592 -25.47 28.86 -12.99
N LYS A 593 -25.01 28.05 -12.03
CA LYS A 593 -25.88 27.09 -11.32
C LYS A 593 -26.98 27.78 -10.48
N ASP A 594 -28.22 27.30 -10.59
CA ASP A 594 -29.44 27.88 -9.97
C ASP A 594 -29.50 27.84 -8.42
N ASP A 595 -28.69 27.02 -7.74
CA ASP A 595 -28.77 26.81 -6.27
C ASP A 595 -27.56 27.40 -5.49
N GLU A 596 -26.61 28.08 -6.16
CA GLU A 596 -25.41 28.64 -5.53
C GLU A 596 -25.22 30.14 -5.84
N LEU A 597 -24.43 30.83 -5.02
CA LEU A 597 -24.13 32.25 -5.21
C LEU A 597 -23.54 32.51 -6.61
N PRO A 598 -24.14 33.38 -7.43
CA PRO A 598 -23.67 33.64 -8.79
C PRO A 598 -22.31 34.37 -8.76
N ILE A 599 -21.29 33.77 -9.37
CA ILE A 599 -19.96 34.34 -9.49
C ILE A 599 -19.80 34.86 -10.92
N GLY A 600 -19.53 36.17 -11.08
CA GLY A 600 -19.22 36.78 -12.37
C GLY A 600 -17.93 36.23 -12.99
N ALA A 601 -17.64 36.57 -14.25
CA ALA A 601 -16.35 36.22 -14.85
C ALA A 601 -15.23 37.13 -14.32
N PHE A 602 -14.02 36.60 -14.18
CA PHE A 602 -12.86 37.33 -13.64
C PHE A 602 -11.53 36.77 -14.16
N TRP A 603 -10.48 37.57 -14.06
CA TRP A 603 -9.09 37.16 -14.27
C TRP A 603 -8.44 36.85 -12.92
N ILE A 604 -7.66 35.79 -12.81
CA ILE A 604 -6.86 35.49 -11.62
C ILE A 604 -5.41 35.29 -12.02
N ASP A 605 -4.45 35.67 -11.17
CA ASP A 605 -3.05 35.37 -11.41
C ASP A 605 -2.83 33.86 -11.59
N ARG A 606 -2.07 33.51 -12.63
CA ARG A 606 -1.77 32.13 -12.97
C ARG A 606 -0.92 31.46 -11.89
N LEU A 607 0.02 32.22 -11.32
CA LEU A 607 0.94 31.82 -10.26
C LEU A 607 0.65 32.62 -8.98
N GLU A 608 1.21 32.16 -7.87
CA GLU A 608 1.35 32.98 -6.65
C GLU A 608 2.28 34.18 -6.92
N VAL A 609 2.14 35.25 -6.13
CA VAL A 609 3.05 36.40 -6.24
C VAL A 609 4.46 35.98 -5.84
N SER A 610 5.42 36.17 -6.74
CA SER A 610 6.83 35.84 -6.50
C SER A 610 7.54 36.86 -5.61
N ASN A 611 8.67 36.47 -5.01
CA ASN A 611 9.55 37.38 -4.29
C ASN A 611 10.04 38.54 -5.19
N GLU A 612 10.36 38.27 -6.45
CA GLU A 612 10.76 39.30 -7.44
C GLU A 612 9.63 40.30 -7.71
N ASP A 613 8.41 39.80 -7.90
CA ASP A 613 7.23 40.66 -8.10
C ASP A 613 6.96 41.54 -6.88
N TYR A 614 7.07 40.97 -5.69
CA TYR A 614 6.90 41.70 -4.43
C TYR A 614 8.04 42.70 -4.19
N GLN A 615 9.28 42.37 -4.57
CA GLN A 615 10.40 43.30 -4.49
C GLN A 615 10.12 44.58 -5.28
N ALA A 616 9.50 44.48 -6.46
CA ALA A 616 9.12 45.65 -7.25
C ALA A 616 8.14 46.59 -6.51
N PHE A 617 7.31 46.08 -5.60
CA PHE A 617 6.46 46.89 -4.73
C PHE A 617 7.27 47.57 -3.62
N VAL A 618 8.23 46.86 -3.01
CA VAL A 618 9.14 47.44 -2.01
C VAL A 618 9.98 48.56 -2.63
N ASP A 619 10.59 48.31 -3.79
CA ASP A 619 11.45 49.25 -4.51
C ASP A 619 10.69 50.49 -5.00
N ALA A 620 9.40 50.35 -5.31
CA ALA A 620 8.51 51.46 -5.65
C ALA A 620 8.07 52.30 -4.43
N GLY A 621 8.59 52.00 -3.24
CA GLY A 621 8.23 52.70 -2.01
C GLY A 621 6.87 52.27 -1.44
N GLY A 622 6.49 51.01 -1.63
CA GLY A 622 5.17 50.48 -1.25
C GLY A 622 4.79 50.68 0.22
N TYR A 623 5.76 50.72 1.12
CA TYR A 623 5.55 50.98 2.55
C TYR A 623 5.59 52.48 2.92
N GLN A 624 6.07 53.34 2.02
CA GLN A 624 6.20 54.77 2.22
C GLN A 624 5.05 55.55 1.56
N ASP A 625 4.51 55.06 0.44
CA ASP A 625 3.39 55.69 -0.24
C ASP A 625 2.05 55.25 0.37
N SER A 626 1.44 56.15 1.14
CA SER A 626 0.11 55.94 1.73
C SER A 626 -1.01 55.71 0.71
N SER A 627 -0.81 56.04 -0.57
CA SER A 627 -1.83 55.87 -1.62
C SER A 627 -2.24 54.40 -1.80
N PHE A 628 -1.31 53.46 -1.67
CA PHE A 628 -1.56 52.02 -1.76
C PHE A 628 -2.32 51.46 -0.55
N TRP A 629 -2.31 52.18 0.57
CA TRP A 629 -2.96 51.75 1.81
C TRP A 629 -4.35 52.39 2.01
N LYS A 630 -4.74 53.33 1.13
CA LYS A 630 -6.00 54.07 1.24
C LYS A 630 -7.21 53.14 1.26
N GLY A 631 -8.06 53.26 2.28
CA GLY A 631 -9.26 52.43 2.45
C GLY A 631 -9.02 51.09 3.14
N ILE A 632 -7.81 50.85 3.68
CA ILE A 632 -7.51 49.75 4.59
C ILE A 632 -7.63 50.28 6.02
N SER A 633 -8.44 49.62 6.86
CA SER A 633 -8.53 49.90 8.30
C SER A 633 -7.66 48.90 9.06
N PHE A 634 -6.80 49.39 9.94
CA PHE A 634 -5.94 48.56 10.79
C PHE A 634 -6.61 48.39 12.15
N GLU A 635 -7.24 47.25 12.39
CA GLU A 635 -7.92 46.98 13.66
C GLU A 635 -7.13 45.96 14.48
N GLN A 636 -6.76 46.30 15.70
CA GLN A 636 -6.07 45.39 16.61
C GLN A 636 -6.70 45.49 18.00
N LYS A 637 -7.12 44.37 18.58
CA LYS A 637 -7.78 44.30 19.90
C LYS A 637 -9.01 45.23 20.06
N GLY A 638 -9.70 45.55 18.96
CA GLY A 638 -10.89 46.40 18.96
C GLY A 638 -10.63 47.90 18.80
N GLU A 639 -9.38 48.32 18.63
CA GLU A 639 -9.00 49.70 18.35
C GLU A 639 -8.45 49.87 16.94
N THR A 640 -8.71 51.03 16.32
CA THR A 640 -8.16 51.38 15.00
C THR A 640 -6.78 52.02 15.17
N ILE A 641 -5.77 51.41 14.56
CA ILE A 641 -4.38 51.86 14.59
C ILE A 641 -4.10 52.83 13.42
N PRO A 642 -3.44 53.97 13.65
CA PRO A 642 -3.01 54.87 12.58
C PRO A 642 -2.02 54.20 11.62
N TRP A 643 -2.08 54.57 10.33
CA TRP A 643 -1.21 54.00 9.29
C TRP A 643 0.29 54.03 9.64
N GLN A 644 0.80 55.15 10.16
CA GLN A 644 2.22 55.27 10.54
C GLN A 644 2.63 54.22 11.57
N GLN A 645 1.80 54.00 12.59
CA GLN A 645 2.05 53.01 13.64
C GLN A 645 1.91 51.57 13.11
N ALA A 646 1.00 51.33 12.15
CA ALA A 646 0.90 50.04 11.50
C ALA A 646 2.16 49.71 10.69
N MET A 647 2.75 50.68 9.97
CA MET A 647 3.97 50.48 9.20
C MET A 647 5.18 50.11 10.06
N GLU A 648 5.25 50.59 11.31
CA GLU A 648 6.28 50.20 12.28
C GLU A 648 6.24 48.69 12.62
N SER A 649 5.10 48.03 12.40
CA SER A 649 4.92 46.59 12.61
C SER A 649 5.25 45.75 11.37
N PHE A 650 5.35 46.36 10.19
CA PHE A 650 5.61 45.67 8.92
C PHE A 650 7.09 45.78 8.51
N ILE A 651 7.92 45.23 9.39
CA ILE A 651 9.38 45.20 9.24
C ILE A 651 9.90 43.79 9.02
N ASP A 652 11.07 43.71 8.42
CA ASP A 652 11.85 42.50 8.16
C ASP A 652 12.75 42.13 9.35
N LEU A 653 13.56 41.07 9.23
CA LEU A 653 14.46 40.61 10.30
C LEU A 653 15.54 41.64 10.69
N THR A 654 15.77 42.65 9.85
CA THR A 654 16.75 43.73 10.09
C THR A 654 16.11 45.04 10.56
N GLY A 655 14.79 45.05 10.76
CA GLY A 655 14.03 46.22 11.18
C GLY A 655 13.72 47.22 10.06
N LYS A 656 13.88 46.84 8.80
CA LYS A 656 13.51 47.67 7.63
C LYS A 656 12.16 47.25 7.07
N PRO A 657 11.44 48.12 6.33
CA PRO A 657 10.15 47.75 5.73
C PRO A 657 10.29 46.58 4.75
N GLY A 658 9.43 45.58 4.87
CA GLY A 658 9.44 44.39 4.02
C GLY A 658 8.82 43.16 4.70
N PRO A 659 8.62 42.06 3.96
CA PRO A 659 8.11 40.78 4.51
C PRO A 659 8.91 40.28 5.71
N ALA A 660 8.25 39.55 6.63
CA ALA A 660 8.81 39.21 7.93
C ALA A 660 10.10 38.37 7.85
N GLY A 661 10.20 37.45 6.89
CA GLY A 661 11.37 36.58 6.69
C GLY A 661 12.53 37.22 5.92
N TRP A 662 12.36 38.44 5.38
CA TRP A 662 13.37 39.10 4.55
C TRP A 662 14.49 39.76 5.37
N LYS A 663 15.55 40.19 4.68
CA LYS A 663 16.66 40.95 5.28
C LYS A 663 17.03 42.14 4.42
N ASN A 664 17.21 43.30 5.04
CA ASN A 664 17.54 44.55 4.38
C ASN A 664 16.56 44.97 3.27
N SER A 665 15.27 44.73 3.45
CA SER A 665 14.21 44.97 2.46
C SER A 665 14.40 44.17 1.16
N HIS A 666 15.09 43.02 1.25
CA HIS A 666 15.36 42.16 0.11
C HIS A 666 15.10 40.68 0.43
N TYR A 667 14.63 39.93 -0.57
CA TYR A 667 14.39 38.49 -0.47
C TYR A 667 15.71 37.70 -0.35
N PRO A 668 15.69 36.45 0.15
CA PRO A 668 16.88 35.61 0.25
C PRO A 668 17.54 35.31 -1.11
N GLU A 669 18.87 35.24 -1.15
CA GLU A 669 19.61 35.04 -2.40
C GLU A 669 19.24 33.71 -3.10
N GLY A 670 18.91 33.78 -4.40
CA GLY A 670 18.47 32.62 -5.18
C GLY A 670 16.98 32.30 -5.10
N GLU A 671 16.19 33.06 -4.34
CA GLU A 671 14.76 32.82 -4.13
C GLU A 671 13.83 33.76 -4.92
N SER A 672 14.31 34.38 -6.00
CA SER A 672 13.54 35.38 -6.76
C SER A 672 12.21 34.83 -7.32
N THR A 673 12.21 33.57 -7.76
CA THR A 673 11.05 32.88 -8.35
C THR A 673 10.17 32.15 -7.34
N TYR A 674 10.53 32.17 -6.05
CA TYR A 674 9.73 31.54 -4.98
C TYR A 674 8.55 32.45 -4.61
N PRO A 675 7.45 31.89 -4.08
CA PRO A 675 6.34 32.70 -3.61
C PRO A 675 6.79 33.60 -2.47
N VAL A 676 6.23 34.81 -2.41
CA VAL A 676 6.42 35.68 -1.25
C VAL A 676 5.73 35.07 -0.02
N GLY A 677 6.50 34.86 1.04
CA GLY A 677 6.04 34.43 2.36
C GLY A 677 6.19 35.54 3.39
N GLY A 678 5.56 35.38 4.56
CA GLY A 678 5.76 36.29 5.70
C GLY A 678 5.06 37.64 5.53
N VAL A 679 3.97 37.68 4.75
CA VAL A 679 3.18 38.89 4.49
C VAL A 679 1.82 38.83 5.18
N SER A 680 1.42 39.97 5.75
CA SER A 680 0.09 40.14 6.32
C SER A 680 -0.98 40.31 5.25
N TRP A 681 -2.24 40.15 5.65
CA TRP A 681 -3.37 40.43 4.76
C TRP A 681 -3.37 41.90 4.30
N PHE A 682 -2.96 42.83 5.16
CA PHE A 682 -2.89 44.26 4.84
C PHE A 682 -1.84 44.55 3.78
N GLU A 683 -0.64 43.96 3.92
CA GLU A 683 0.44 44.04 2.93
C GLU A 683 0.01 43.47 1.57
N ALA A 684 -0.69 42.32 1.57
CA ALA A 684 -1.24 41.72 0.36
C ALA A 684 -2.29 42.64 -0.32
N CYS A 685 -3.16 43.30 0.45
CA CYS A 685 -4.09 44.30 -0.09
C CYS A 685 -3.40 45.53 -0.68
N ALA A 686 -2.32 46.01 -0.06
CA ALA A 686 -1.56 47.16 -0.56
C ALA A 686 -0.84 46.81 -1.88
N TYR A 687 -0.21 45.64 -1.95
CA TYR A 687 0.37 45.14 -3.19
C TYR A 687 -0.68 44.98 -4.30
N ALA A 688 -1.85 44.41 -3.98
CA ALA A 688 -2.92 44.25 -4.96
C ALA A 688 -3.31 45.61 -5.57
N LYS A 689 -3.45 46.66 -4.76
CA LYS A 689 -3.71 48.02 -5.23
C LYS A 689 -2.58 48.60 -6.08
N PHE A 690 -1.32 48.38 -5.70
CA PHE A 690 -0.16 48.77 -6.49
C PHE A 690 -0.21 48.19 -7.92
N ARG A 691 -0.67 46.94 -8.06
CA ARG A 691 -0.87 46.30 -9.36
C ARG A 691 -2.24 46.58 -10.01
N SER A 692 -3.08 47.44 -9.41
CA SER A 692 -4.48 47.67 -9.84
C SER A 692 -5.33 46.39 -9.90
N LYS A 693 -5.09 45.47 -8.96
CA LYS A 693 -5.77 44.18 -8.78
C LYS A 693 -6.46 44.12 -7.39
N HIS A 694 -7.11 43.00 -7.09
CA HIS A 694 -7.79 42.73 -5.82
C HIS A 694 -7.38 41.36 -5.28
N LEU A 695 -7.55 41.11 -3.98
CA LEU A 695 -7.45 39.75 -3.44
C LEU A 695 -8.70 38.94 -3.80
N PRO A 696 -8.58 37.62 -4.04
CA PRO A 696 -9.73 36.77 -4.28
C PRO A 696 -10.64 36.70 -3.05
N THR A 697 -11.95 36.59 -3.27
CA THR A 697 -12.87 36.18 -2.19
C THR A 697 -12.80 34.66 -2.03
N LEU A 698 -13.32 34.13 -0.91
CA LEU A 698 -13.39 32.68 -0.70
C LEU A 698 -14.12 31.97 -1.86
N HIS A 699 -15.15 32.60 -2.42
CA HIS A 699 -15.89 32.08 -3.57
C HIS A 699 -15.08 32.11 -4.86
N HIS A 700 -14.36 33.20 -5.15
CA HIS A 700 -13.49 33.29 -6.32
C HIS A 700 -12.37 32.24 -6.24
N TRP A 701 -11.72 32.14 -5.09
CA TRP A 701 -10.63 31.19 -4.87
C TRP A 701 -11.13 29.76 -5.02
N LYS A 702 -12.24 29.40 -4.36
CA LYS A 702 -12.84 28.06 -4.49
C LYS A 702 -13.28 27.75 -5.91
N TRP A 703 -13.75 28.72 -6.69
CA TRP A 703 -14.08 28.49 -8.09
C TRP A 703 -12.83 28.33 -8.96
N ALA A 704 -11.78 29.10 -8.71
CA ALA A 704 -10.50 28.96 -9.39
C ALA A 704 -9.81 27.61 -9.10
N ALA A 705 -9.85 27.20 -7.84
CA ALA A 705 -9.30 25.95 -7.34
C ALA A 705 -10.23 24.75 -7.51
N ASP A 706 -11.51 24.99 -7.90
CA ASP A 706 -12.51 23.95 -8.05
C ASP A 706 -11.93 22.83 -8.88
N SER A 707 -11.88 21.65 -8.30
CA SER A 707 -11.45 20.46 -8.98
C SER A 707 -12.49 19.42 -8.62
N ASP A 708 -12.94 18.65 -9.59
CA ASP A 708 -13.77 17.49 -9.26
C ASP A 708 -12.95 16.45 -8.44
N GLN A 709 -11.63 16.67 -8.32
CA GLN A 709 -10.65 15.81 -7.65
C GLN A 709 -9.61 16.59 -6.79
N PRO A 710 -10.01 17.31 -5.72
CA PRO A 710 -9.10 17.92 -4.75
C PRO A 710 -7.95 17.02 -4.26
N GLY A 711 -8.18 15.72 -4.03
CA GLY A 711 -7.12 14.80 -3.62
C GLY A 711 -5.96 14.67 -4.62
N ILE A 712 -6.23 14.69 -5.93
CA ILE A 712 -5.17 14.68 -6.96
C ILE A 712 -4.39 16.00 -6.94
N MET A 713 -5.10 17.11 -6.75
CA MET A 713 -4.50 18.44 -6.70
C MET A 713 -3.62 18.60 -5.46
N ALA A 714 -4.08 18.12 -4.31
CA ALA A 714 -3.32 18.10 -3.06
C ALA A 714 -2.10 17.15 -3.13
N ALA A 715 -2.23 15.99 -3.79
CA ALA A 715 -1.10 15.07 -4.00
C ALA A 715 -0.04 15.65 -4.97
N ALA A 716 -0.46 16.51 -5.89
CA ALA A 716 0.39 17.18 -6.87
C ALA A 716 0.93 18.55 -6.41
N GLY A 717 0.54 18.98 -5.20
CA GLY A 717 0.98 20.20 -4.54
C GLY A 717 2.18 19.95 -3.60
N ASN A 718 2.68 21.01 -2.99
CA ASN A 718 3.81 20.95 -2.06
C ASN A 718 3.30 20.83 -0.63
N PHE A 719 3.22 19.66 -0.04
CA PHE A 719 2.80 19.51 1.37
C PHE A 719 3.81 18.68 2.12
N LEU A 720 3.92 18.91 3.43
CA LEU A 720 4.86 18.21 4.32
C LEU A 720 6.31 18.17 3.78
N SER A 721 6.76 19.28 3.17
CA SER A 721 8.11 19.44 2.64
C SER A 721 8.98 20.30 3.55
N ALA A 722 10.24 20.50 3.17
CA ALA A 722 11.19 21.31 3.96
C ALA A 722 11.01 22.83 3.77
N GLY A 723 10.22 23.27 2.79
CA GLY A 723 10.07 24.69 2.44
C GLY A 723 9.26 24.91 1.16
N PRO A 724 9.05 26.17 0.75
CA PRO A 724 8.36 26.50 -0.50
C PRO A 724 9.19 26.05 -1.71
N THR A 725 8.55 25.98 -2.86
CA THR A 725 9.19 25.72 -4.17
C THR A 725 8.96 26.88 -5.12
N PRO A 726 9.80 27.06 -6.17
CA PRO A 726 9.59 28.11 -7.16
C PRO A 726 8.19 28.06 -7.78
N CYS A 727 7.59 29.23 -7.98
CA CYS A 727 6.27 29.35 -8.62
C CYS A 727 6.28 28.69 -10.00
N GLY A 728 5.26 27.89 -10.29
CA GLY A 728 5.01 27.20 -11.55
C GLY A 728 5.65 25.81 -11.67
N VAL A 729 6.40 25.35 -10.65
CA VAL A 729 7.01 24.01 -10.66
C VAL A 729 5.98 22.91 -10.41
N MET A 730 4.94 23.19 -9.62
CA MET A 730 3.96 22.17 -9.23
C MET A 730 3.14 21.67 -10.41
N THR A 731 2.63 20.45 -10.28
CA THR A 731 1.87 19.79 -11.34
C THR A 731 0.35 19.83 -11.11
N GLY A 732 -0.07 20.20 -9.90
CA GLY A 732 -1.45 20.46 -9.53
C GLY A 732 -1.96 21.71 -10.23
N VAL A 733 -2.75 21.52 -11.29
CA VAL A 733 -3.37 22.60 -12.04
C VAL A 733 -4.84 22.63 -11.64
N GLY A 734 -5.34 23.78 -11.20
CA GLY A 734 -6.76 23.98 -10.97
C GLY A 734 -7.57 23.78 -12.25
N ARG A 735 -8.91 23.70 -12.15
CA ARG A 735 -9.79 23.47 -13.30
C ARG A 735 -9.53 24.42 -14.47
N PHE A 736 -9.13 25.66 -14.19
CA PHE A 736 -8.92 26.71 -15.18
C PHE A 736 -7.46 27.10 -15.42
N ASP A 737 -6.48 26.18 -15.39
CA ASP A 737 -5.05 26.48 -15.69
C ASP A 737 -4.33 27.44 -14.70
N ALA A 738 -4.96 27.75 -13.57
CA ALA A 738 -4.30 28.35 -12.41
C ALA A 738 -3.41 27.31 -11.69
N LEU A 739 -2.17 27.67 -11.40
CA LEU A 739 -1.13 26.80 -10.84
C LEU A 739 -0.87 27.15 -9.37
N ASP A 740 -0.16 26.24 -8.68
CA ASP A 740 0.33 26.37 -7.30
C ASP A 740 -0.76 26.65 -6.25
N LEU A 741 -2.02 26.36 -6.55
CA LEU A 741 -3.15 26.57 -5.64
C LEU A 741 -3.15 25.60 -4.43
N ALA A 742 -2.22 24.64 -4.38
CA ALA A 742 -2.18 23.59 -3.36
C ALA A 742 -0.78 23.50 -2.72
N GLY A 743 -0.69 23.94 -1.47
CA GLY A 743 0.44 23.63 -0.58
C GLY A 743 1.69 24.50 -0.70
N ASN A 744 1.85 25.43 -1.64
CA ASN A 744 3.08 26.26 -1.59
C ASN A 744 3.03 27.25 -0.42
N VAL A 745 2.12 28.22 -0.49
CA VAL A 745 1.81 29.15 0.58
C VAL A 745 0.30 29.21 0.75
N ARG A 746 -0.17 29.46 1.96
CA ARG A 746 -1.58 29.76 2.17
C ARG A 746 -1.88 31.12 1.54
N GLU A 747 -2.97 31.20 0.80
CA GLU A 747 -3.33 32.41 0.08
C GLU A 747 -4.39 33.26 0.76
N TRP A 748 -4.02 34.51 1.07
CA TRP A 748 -4.94 35.49 1.62
C TRP A 748 -6.13 35.78 0.73
N CYS A 749 -7.32 35.65 1.30
CA CYS A 749 -8.58 36.04 0.67
C CYS A 749 -9.14 37.33 1.27
N GLN A 750 -9.92 38.08 0.50
CA GLN A 750 -10.62 39.28 0.94
C GLN A 750 -11.70 38.99 1.99
N THR A 751 -12.33 37.82 1.91
CA THR A 751 -13.45 37.42 2.77
C THR A 751 -13.05 37.33 4.25
N ALA A 752 -13.85 37.93 5.13
CA ALA A 752 -13.74 37.75 6.58
C ALA A 752 -14.63 36.63 7.11
N ASP A 753 -14.27 36.10 8.28
CA ASP A 753 -15.21 35.43 9.15
C ASP A 753 -15.94 36.39 10.10
N ASP A 754 -16.93 35.88 10.84
CA ASP A 754 -17.72 36.66 11.81
C ASP A 754 -16.86 37.30 12.92
N GLY A 755 -15.64 36.80 13.14
CA GLY A 755 -14.70 37.32 14.13
C GLY A 755 -13.70 38.33 13.56
N GLY A 756 -13.85 38.73 12.30
CA GLY A 756 -12.95 39.68 11.63
C GLY A 756 -11.62 39.07 11.18
N LYS A 757 -11.42 37.76 11.35
CA LYS A 757 -10.26 37.05 10.77
C LYS A 757 -10.44 36.89 9.27
N ARG A 758 -9.35 36.75 8.53
CA ARG A 758 -9.37 36.62 7.07
C ARG A 758 -9.15 35.18 6.66
N TYR A 759 -9.90 34.73 5.67
CA TYR A 759 -9.70 33.40 5.11
C TYR A 759 -8.33 33.29 4.44
N ASN A 760 -7.69 32.15 4.66
CA ASN A 760 -6.39 31.82 4.10
C ASN A 760 -6.46 30.36 3.61
N LEU A 761 -6.35 30.16 2.29
CA LEU A 761 -6.77 28.93 1.60
C LEU A 761 -5.59 28.23 0.90
N GLY A 762 -5.80 27.02 0.37
CA GLY A 762 -4.79 26.28 -0.41
C GLY A 762 -3.83 25.42 0.40
N GLY A 763 -3.63 25.76 1.69
CA GLY A 763 -2.63 25.12 2.54
C GLY A 763 -1.20 25.55 2.17
N ASP A 764 -0.24 25.13 2.99
CA ASP A 764 1.18 25.48 2.85
C ASP A 764 2.09 24.25 2.89
N TRP A 765 3.38 24.51 2.68
CA TRP A 765 4.40 23.50 2.49
C TRP A 765 4.63 22.65 3.75
N ASN A 766 4.26 23.16 4.92
CA ASN A 766 4.35 22.47 6.21
C ASN A 766 3.01 21.84 6.64
N SER A 767 1.94 22.12 5.91
CA SER A 767 0.60 21.62 6.21
C SER A 767 0.38 20.20 5.66
N PRO A 768 -0.55 19.44 6.26
CA PRO A 768 -1.01 18.16 5.70
C PRO A 768 -1.87 18.36 4.43
N HIS A 769 -1.92 17.36 3.55
CA HIS A 769 -2.63 17.42 2.26
C HIS A 769 -4.13 17.82 2.37
N TYR A 770 -4.81 17.49 3.47
CA TYR A 770 -6.23 17.86 3.63
C TYR A 770 -6.43 19.37 3.76
N SER A 771 -5.39 20.13 4.14
CA SER A 771 -5.46 21.58 4.31
C SER A 771 -5.89 22.32 3.03
N PHE A 772 -5.69 21.73 1.85
CA PHE A 772 -6.19 22.25 0.58
C PHE A 772 -7.72 22.41 0.54
N SER A 773 -8.45 21.43 1.12
CA SER A 773 -9.92 21.39 1.07
C SER A 773 -10.57 22.12 2.25
N GLU A 774 -9.80 22.39 3.30
CA GLU A 774 -10.26 23.09 4.50
C GLU A 774 -10.24 24.62 4.29
N SER A 775 -11.11 25.32 5.00
CA SER A 775 -11.19 26.78 4.96
C SER A 775 -10.67 27.37 6.27
N PHE A 776 -9.36 27.66 6.33
CA PHE A 776 -8.75 28.29 7.49
C PHE A 776 -8.99 29.80 7.50
N SER A 777 -9.01 30.38 8.71
CA SER A 777 -9.04 31.82 8.91
C SER A 777 -8.02 32.20 9.97
N LEU A 778 -7.25 33.27 9.70
CA LEU A 778 -6.17 33.76 10.54
C LEU A 778 -6.36 35.26 10.83
N SER A 779 -5.65 35.75 11.85
CA SER A 779 -5.60 37.20 12.10
C SER A 779 -5.08 37.91 10.85
N PRO A 780 -5.65 39.06 10.43
CA PRO A 780 -5.10 39.81 9.31
C PRO A 780 -3.69 40.35 9.57
N TRP A 781 -3.24 40.36 10.83
CA TRP A 781 -1.89 40.70 11.28
C TRP A 781 -0.89 39.54 11.23
N ASP A 782 -1.34 38.32 10.93
CA ASP A 782 -0.47 37.15 10.90
C ASP A 782 0.54 37.26 9.74
N ARG A 783 1.83 37.18 10.06
CA ARG A 783 2.94 37.30 9.10
C ARG A 783 3.83 36.06 9.13
N SER A 784 3.24 34.89 9.36
CA SER A 784 3.98 33.63 9.31
C SER A 784 4.52 33.38 7.89
N ASP A 785 5.68 32.73 7.77
CA ASP A 785 6.37 32.53 6.49
C ASP A 785 5.52 31.72 5.49
N GLU A 786 4.56 30.93 5.97
CA GLU A 786 3.63 30.16 5.16
C GLU A 786 2.52 30.99 4.52
N ASN A 787 2.38 32.28 4.86
CA ASN A 787 1.32 33.13 4.33
C ASN A 787 1.83 33.92 3.12
N GLY A 788 1.19 33.69 1.98
CA GLY A 788 1.36 34.45 0.75
C GLY A 788 0.01 34.80 0.14
N PHE A 789 -0.03 35.06 -1.17
CA PHE A 789 -1.26 35.43 -1.85
C PHE A 789 -1.11 35.40 -3.39
N ARG A 790 -2.26 35.48 -4.05
CA ARG A 790 -2.38 35.81 -5.47
C ARG A 790 -3.45 36.88 -5.65
N CYS A 791 -3.49 37.54 -6.80
CA CYS A 791 -4.47 38.57 -7.08
C CYS A 791 -5.44 38.17 -8.20
N LEU A 792 -6.58 38.86 -8.24
CA LEU A 792 -7.55 38.80 -9.32
C LEU A 792 -7.85 40.20 -9.89
N GLN A 793 -8.43 40.23 -11.08
CA GLN A 793 -8.89 41.43 -11.74
C GLN A 793 -10.25 41.21 -12.39
N TYR A 794 -11.16 42.15 -12.17
CA TYR A 794 -12.49 42.11 -12.77
C TYR A 794 -12.46 42.66 -14.22
N PRO A 795 -13.30 42.15 -15.13
CA PRO A 795 -13.53 42.75 -16.43
C PRO A 795 -13.89 44.24 -16.32
N ALA A 796 -13.51 45.03 -17.32
CA ALA A 796 -13.84 46.46 -17.36
C ALA A 796 -15.36 46.69 -17.23
N GLY A 797 -15.76 47.56 -16.29
CA GLY A 797 -17.16 47.88 -16.02
C GLY A 797 -17.92 46.86 -15.16
N SER A 798 -17.26 45.80 -14.69
CA SER A 798 -17.85 44.84 -13.75
C SER A 798 -17.38 45.08 -12.33
N THR A 799 -18.28 44.89 -11.36
CA THR A 799 -17.97 44.96 -9.92
C THR A 799 -18.53 43.72 -9.23
N PRO A 800 -17.85 43.19 -8.20
CA PRO A 800 -18.38 42.08 -7.42
C PRO A 800 -19.64 42.52 -6.67
N THR A 801 -20.61 41.60 -6.53
CA THR A 801 -21.84 41.87 -5.77
C THR A 801 -21.53 41.99 -4.27
N GLU A 802 -22.38 42.70 -3.53
CA GLU A 802 -22.23 42.84 -2.07
C GLU A 802 -22.23 41.46 -1.36
N GLU A 803 -23.05 40.54 -1.84
CA GLU A 803 -23.13 39.16 -1.33
C GLU A 803 -21.81 38.40 -1.49
N LEU A 804 -21.08 38.64 -2.58
CA LEU A 804 -19.79 37.99 -2.86
C LEU A 804 -18.66 38.51 -1.96
N LEU A 805 -18.82 39.74 -1.47
CA LEU A 805 -17.90 40.40 -0.54
C LEU A 805 -18.30 40.22 0.93
N ALA A 806 -19.47 39.63 1.20
CA ALA A 806 -19.99 39.47 2.54
C ALA A 806 -19.08 38.58 3.41
N ASN A 807 -19.13 38.80 4.72
CA ASN A 807 -18.47 37.93 5.68
C ASN A 807 -19.12 36.54 5.66
N ILE A 808 -18.31 35.50 5.78
CA ILE A 808 -18.76 34.13 5.80
C ILE A 808 -18.42 33.54 7.16
N ALA A 809 -19.45 33.15 7.90
CA ALA A 809 -19.27 32.47 9.17
C ALA A 809 -18.39 31.23 9.01
N LYS A 810 -17.32 31.12 9.80
CA LYS A 810 -16.54 29.90 9.86
C LYS A 810 -17.45 28.74 10.27
N PRO A 811 -17.37 27.57 9.60
CA PRO A 811 -18.06 26.38 10.10
C PRO A 811 -17.58 26.13 11.52
N LYS A 812 -18.46 26.36 12.51
CA LYS A 812 -18.14 26.03 13.90
C LYS A 812 -17.91 24.52 13.94
N SER A 813 -16.88 24.07 14.68
CA SER A 813 -16.79 22.67 15.10
C SER A 813 -18.18 22.26 15.54
N LEU A 814 -18.68 21.11 15.04
CA LEU A 814 -20.02 20.64 15.32
C LEU A 814 -20.35 20.90 16.80
N ASN A 815 -21.25 21.85 17.06
CA ASN A 815 -21.65 22.16 18.41
C ASN A 815 -22.58 21.03 18.85
N LEU A 816 -21.97 19.93 19.28
CA LEU A 816 -22.66 18.74 19.76
C LEU A 816 -23.45 19.01 21.06
N GLY A 817 -23.39 20.24 21.59
CA GLY A 817 -23.96 20.60 22.88
C GLY A 817 -23.09 20.07 24.03
N PRO A 818 -23.03 20.78 25.17
CA PRO A 818 -22.31 20.29 26.34
C PRO A 818 -23.04 19.15 27.07
N GLU A 819 -24.34 18.98 26.81
CA GLU A 819 -25.21 18.05 27.53
C GLU A 819 -25.51 16.82 26.66
N ARG A 820 -24.97 15.67 27.06
CA ARG A 820 -25.36 14.37 26.49
C ARG A 820 -26.59 13.86 27.23
N GLU A 821 -27.56 13.35 26.48
CA GLU A 821 -28.64 12.57 27.08
C GLU A 821 -28.06 11.30 27.74
N PRO A 822 -28.61 10.87 28.89
CA PRO A 822 -28.15 9.64 29.55
C PRO A 822 -28.25 8.43 28.62
N PHE A 823 -27.14 7.72 28.43
CA PHE A 823 -27.07 6.59 27.50
C PHE A 823 -28.13 5.53 27.77
N GLU A 824 -28.38 5.16 29.02
CA GLU A 824 -29.38 4.14 29.39
C GLU A 824 -30.80 4.51 28.94
N ARG A 825 -31.14 5.81 28.89
CA ARG A 825 -32.43 6.28 28.38
C ARG A 825 -32.56 5.99 26.88
N LEU A 826 -31.49 6.24 26.13
CA LEU A 826 -31.48 6.04 24.67
C LEU A 826 -31.41 4.55 24.35
N ARG A 827 -30.54 3.81 25.04
CA ARG A 827 -30.33 2.36 24.88
C ARG A 827 -31.63 1.58 24.97
N ALA A 828 -32.54 1.93 25.89
CA ALA A 828 -33.83 1.27 26.05
C ALA A 828 -34.66 1.19 24.76
N MET A 829 -34.52 2.15 23.83
CA MET A 829 -35.25 2.14 22.55
C MET A 829 -34.72 1.08 21.57
N TYR A 830 -33.46 0.69 21.72
CA TYR A 830 -32.74 -0.25 20.84
C TYR A 830 -32.86 -1.70 21.30
N LEU A 831 -33.22 -1.95 22.56
CA LEU A 831 -33.39 -3.30 23.09
C LEU A 831 -34.67 -3.97 22.56
N TYR A 832 -34.63 -5.30 22.51
CA TYR A 832 -35.76 -6.19 22.23
C TYR A 832 -35.51 -7.54 22.92
N ASP A 833 -36.51 -8.41 22.92
CA ASP A 833 -36.39 -9.76 23.50
C ASP A 833 -35.64 -10.70 22.53
N HIS A 834 -34.45 -11.16 22.94
CA HIS A 834 -33.62 -12.05 22.13
C HIS A 834 -34.21 -13.46 21.98
N ASP A 835 -35.16 -13.85 22.83
CA ASP A 835 -35.82 -15.16 22.78
C ASP A 835 -36.94 -15.24 21.72
N LEU A 836 -37.23 -14.14 21.02
CA LEU A 836 -38.19 -14.13 19.92
C LEU A 836 -37.79 -15.17 18.84
N PRO A 837 -38.74 -15.95 18.27
CA PRO A 837 -38.45 -16.94 17.23
C PRO A 837 -37.86 -16.32 15.95
N LEU A 838 -36.73 -16.87 15.47
CA LEU A 838 -36.06 -16.43 14.24
C LEU A 838 -36.72 -16.96 12.96
N ASP A 839 -37.28 -18.17 13.05
CA ASP A 839 -37.93 -18.92 11.96
C ASP A 839 -37.19 -18.87 10.60
N PRO A 840 -35.87 -19.19 10.54
CA PRO A 840 -35.06 -18.97 9.35
C PRO A 840 -35.52 -19.85 8.17
N VAL A 841 -35.79 -19.22 7.04
CA VAL A 841 -36.11 -19.90 5.77
C VAL A 841 -34.95 -19.70 4.80
N ILE A 842 -34.22 -20.77 4.52
CA ILE A 842 -33.12 -20.76 3.55
C ILE A 842 -33.72 -20.85 2.15
N GLN A 843 -33.53 -19.80 1.35
CA GLN A 843 -33.89 -19.82 -0.05
C GLN A 843 -32.61 -20.11 -0.84
N PRO A 844 -32.54 -21.22 -1.61
CA PRO A 844 -31.47 -21.36 -2.59
C PRO A 844 -31.59 -20.17 -3.54
N ALA A 845 -30.51 -19.40 -3.69
CA ALA A 845 -30.53 -18.23 -4.56
C ALA A 845 -30.94 -18.67 -5.98
N ASN A 846 -32.20 -18.40 -6.36
CA ASN A 846 -32.74 -18.59 -7.70
C ASN A 846 -32.09 -17.54 -8.60
N GLY A 847 -30.89 -17.86 -9.01
CA GLY A 847 -29.91 -16.91 -9.51
C GLY A 847 -28.56 -17.53 -9.29
N SER A 848 -28.34 -18.71 -9.89
CA SER A 848 -26.98 -19.17 -10.15
C SER A 848 -26.19 -17.96 -10.63
N ILE A 849 -25.10 -17.66 -9.93
CA ILE A 849 -23.99 -16.89 -10.48
C ILE A 849 -23.57 -17.67 -11.73
N ARG A 850 -24.26 -17.42 -12.86
CA ARG A 850 -23.75 -17.67 -14.18
C ARG A 850 -22.91 -16.44 -14.46
N PRO A 851 -21.57 -16.51 -14.36
CA PRO A 851 -20.80 -15.65 -15.24
C PRO A 851 -21.29 -15.95 -16.66
N ALA A 852 -21.46 -14.90 -17.47
CA ALA A 852 -21.52 -15.06 -18.91
C ALA A 852 -20.41 -16.05 -19.28
N SER A 853 -20.79 -17.14 -19.94
CA SER A 853 -19.95 -18.31 -20.13
C SER A 853 -18.67 -17.96 -20.88
N ILE A 854 -17.58 -17.73 -20.16
CA ILE A 854 -16.24 -17.86 -20.71
C ILE A 854 -15.72 -19.22 -20.24
N ARG A 855 -15.72 -20.18 -21.17
CA ARG A 855 -15.05 -21.47 -20.99
C ARG A 855 -13.57 -21.21 -20.70
N GLY A 856 -13.20 -21.27 -19.42
CA GLY A 856 -11.85 -20.94 -18.97
C GLY A 856 -11.58 -21.20 -17.49
N GLY A 857 -12.14 -22.25 -16.89
CA GLY A 857 -11.50 -22.94 -15.76
C GLY A 857 -11.30 -22.21 -14.42
N THR A 858 -12.01 -21.15 -14.08
CA THR A 858 -12.06 -20.63 -12.70
C THR A 858 -13.22 -21.27 -11.94
N LYS A 859 -12.91 -22.10 -10.93
CA LYS A 859 -13.91 -22.61 -9.97
C LYS A 859 -14.46 -21.42 -9.17
N ASN A 860 -15.78 -21.30 -9.04
CA ASN A 860 -16.41 -20.34 -8.11
C ASN A 860 -15.82 -20.53 -6.72
N ARG A 861 -15.24 -19.48 -6.12
CA ARG A 861 -14.62 -19.51 -4.79
C ARG A 861 -15.58 -19.14 -3.65
N VAL A 862 -16.74 -18.56 -3.95
CA VAL A 862 -17.73 -18.09 -2.97
C VAL A 862 -19.12 -18.64 -3.30
N ARG A 863 -19.84 -19.15 -2.30
CA ARG A 863 -21.27 -19.49 -2.30
C ARG A 863 -22.09 -18.28 -1.82
N HIS A 864 -23.23 -18.04 -2.45
CA HIS A 864 -24.18 -17.01 -2.04
C HIS A 864 -25.47 -17.66 -1.55
N ASP A 865 -25.73 -17.57 -0.25
CA ASP A 865 -26.95 -18.04 0.39
C ASP A 865 -27.86 -16.84 0.72
N VAL A 866 -29.18 -17.01 0.61
CA VAL A 866 -30.16 -16.02 1.05
C VAL A 866 -31.04 -16.66 2.11
N VAL A 867 -31.11 -16.03 3.28
CA VAL A 867 -31.92 -16.51 4.40
C VAL A 867 -32.89 -15.44 4.83
N GLU A 868 -34.14 -15.82 5.01
CA GLU A 868 -35.18 -14.93 5.47
C GLU A 868 -35.47 -15.17 6.95
N ILE A 869 -35.34 -14.15 7.78
CA ILE A 869 -35.54 -14.22 9.24
C ILE A 869 -36.61 -13.22 9.72
N THR A 870 -37.22 -13.49 10.87
CA THR A 870 -38.22 -12.60 11.49
C THR A 870 -37.55 -11.44 12.23
N ALA A 871 -37.97 -10.21 11.94
CA ALA A 871 -37.54 -8.99 12.62
C ALA A 871 -37.99 -8.96 14.09
N ALA A 872 -37.31 -8.15 14.89
CA ALA A 872 -37.61 -8.00 16.32
C ALA A 872 -38.90 -7.20 16.61
N TYR A 873 -39.58 -6.73 15.59
CA TYR A 873 -40.74 -5.85 15.68
C TYR A 873 -41.67 -6.09 14.48
N ASN A 874 -42.93 -5.69 14.61
CA ASN A 874 -43.98 -5.78 13.57
C ASN A 874 -44.25 -7.16 12.94
N ASN A 875 -43.60 -8.22 13.43
CA ASN A 875 -43.67 -9.59 12.90
C ASN A 875 -43.35 -9.66 11.38
N GLU A 876 -42.56 -8.73 10.89
CA GLU A 876 -42.13 -8.69 9.49
C GLU A 876 -40.91 -9.60 9.28
N ARG A 877 -40.70 -10.03 8.04
CA ARG A 877 -39.55 -10.86 7.66
C ARG A 877 -38.63 -10.10 6.74
N PHE A 878 -37.34 -10.37 6.81
CA PHE A 878 -36.35 -9.73 5.96
C PHE A 878 -35.24 -10.68 5.53
N LYS A 879 -34.67 -10.38 4.36
CA LYS A 879 -33.62 -11.18 3.74
C LYS A 879 -32.24 -10.81 4.30
N VAL A 880 -31.42 -11.84 4.49
CA VAL A 880 -30.01 -11.76 4.86
C VAL A 880 -29.21 -12.50 3.81
N HIS A 881 -28.38 -11.76 3.06
CA HIS A 881 -27.53 -12.32 2.03
C HIS A 881 -26.18 -12.69 2.65
N LEU A 882 -25.75 -13.95 2.49
CA LEU A 882 -24.49 -14.46 3.01
C LEU A 882 -23.57 -14.84 1.85
N LEU A 883 -22.40 -14.22 1.77
CA LEU A 883 -21.31 -14.62 0.90
C LEU A 883 -20.33 -15.48 1.72
N ILE A 884 -20.22 -16.75 1.37
CA ILE A 884 -19.52 -17.78 2.14
C ILE A 884 -18.42 -18.41 1.27
N PRO A 885 -17.16 -18.46 1.70
CA PRO A 885 -16.09 -19.11 0.94
C PRO A 885 -16.34 -20.62 0.78
N ASN A 886 -16.11 -21.15 -0.42
CA ASN A 886 -16.38 -22.57 -0.76
C ASN A 886 -15.37 -23.55 -0.14
N ASP A 887 -14.14 -23.10 0.09
CA ASP A 887 -13.01 -23.96 0.50
C ASP A 887 -12.71 -23.89 2.01
N ALA A 888 -13.58 -23.27 2.82
CA ALA A 888 -13.32 -23.05 4.24
C ALA A 888 -13.76 -24.22 5.13
N SER A 889 -12.87 -24.66 6.03
CA SER A 889 -13.15 -25.67 7.06
C SER A 889 -13.04 -25.06 8.46
N GLY A 890 -14.14 -25.01 9.21
CA GLY A 890 -14.17 -24.53 10.59
C GLY A 890 -15.07 -23.31 10.82
N LYS A 891 -14.97 -22.71 12.01
CA LYS A 891 -15.65 -21.45 12.36
C LYS A 891 -14.90 -20.28 11.74
N MET A 892 -15.64 -19.37 11.11
CA MET A 892 -15.08 -18.24 10.37
C MET A 892 -15.43 -16.90 11.01
N GLU A 893 -14.51 -15.96 10.88
CA GLU A 893 -14.77 -14.54 11.11
C GLU A 893 -15.90 -14.05 10.19
N THR A 894 -16.81 -13.27 10.75
CA THR A 894 -18.01 -12.79 10.04
C THR A 894 -18.08 -11.27 10.05
N ILE A 895 -18.17 -10.68 8.86
CA ILE A 895 -18.34 -9.24 8.65
C ILE A 895 -19.81 -8.95 8.39
N ILE A 896 -20.42 -8.13 9.23
CA ILE A 896 -21.80 -7.66 9.08
C ILE A 896 -21.75 -6.27 8.44
N PHE A 897 -22.13 -6.20 7.16
CA PHE A 897 -22.07 -4.98 6.38
C PHE A 897 -23.31 -4.10 6.58
N VAL A 898 -23.10 -2.80 6.76
CA VAL A 898 -24.12 -1.76 6.77
C VAL A 898 -23.83 -0.78 5.63
N PRO A 899 -24.73 -0.67 4.63
CA PRO A 899 -24.44 0.07 3.40
C PRO A 899 -24.35 1.58 3.61
N GLY A 900 -23.84 2.26 2.57
CA GLY A 900 -23.91 3.70 2.42
C GLY A 900 -25.26 4.17 1.90
N VAL A 901 -25.41 5.48 1.74
CA VAL A 901 -26.74 6.08 1.68
C VAL A 901 -27.60 5.70 0.46
N THR A 902 -26.97 5.25 -0.61
CA THR A 902 -27.62 4.77 -1.84
C THR A 902 -28.61 3.63 -1.59
N ALA A 903 -28.42 2.85 -0.53
CA ALA A 903 -29.36 1.78 -0.13
C ALA A 903 -30.73 2.30 0.33
N TRP A 904 -30.82 3.57 0.74
CA TRP A 904 -32.05 4.21 1.24
C TRP A 904 -32.73 5.11 0.20
N GLU A 905 -32.21 5.21 -1.02
CA GLU A 905 -32.72 6.18 -2.02
C GLU A 905 -33.87 5.64 -2.87
N ASN A 906 -33.94 4.32 -3.07
CA ASN A 906 -34.96 3.70 -3.90
C ASN A 906 -35.42 2.34 -3.35
N GLY A 907 -36.71 2.06 -3.49
CA GLY A 907 -37.34 0.81 -3.06
C GLY A 907 -37.08 -0.39 -3.98
N ARG A 908 -35.89 -0.48 -4.60
CA ARG A 908 -35.55 -1.57 -5.52
C ARG A 908 -35.16 -2.82 -4.74
N GLU A 909 -35.34 -4.00 -5.35
CA GLU A 909 -34.82 -5.25 -4.79
C GLU A 909 -33.28 -5.25 -4.74
N LEU A 910 -32.71 -5.74 -3.63
CA LEU A 910 -31.27 -5.92 -3.48
C LEU A 910 -30.75 -6.97 -4.47
N LYS A 911 -29.98 -6.50 -5.45
CA LYS A 911 -29.17 -7.34 -6.34
C LYS A 911 -27.70 -7.16 -5.99
N VAL A 912 -27.19 -8.03 -5.12
CA VAL A 912 -25.81 -7.94 -4.59
C VAL A 912 -24.76 -7.67 -5.68
N ASN A 913 -24.85 -8.34 -6.84
CA ASN A 913 -23.90 -8.17 -7.96
C ASN A 913 -23.94 -6.80 -8.67
N GLN A 914 -24.96 -5.99 -8.41
CA GLN A 914 -25.13 -4.65 -8.99
C GLN A 914 -24.79 -3.55 -7.97
N GLU A 915 -24.39 -3.91 -6.75
CA GLU A 915 -23.98 -2.92 -5.75
C GLU A 915 -22.56 -2.40 -6.05
N PRO A 916 -22.31 -1.08 -5.98
CA PRO A 916 -21.02 -0.48 -6.30
C PRO A 916 -19.83 -1.05 -5.50
N HIS A 917 -20.09 -1.56 -4.30
CA HIS A 917 -19.07 -2.08 -3.37
C HIS A 917 -18.99 -3.61 -3.37
N VAL A 918 -19.71 -4.29 -4.27
CA VAL A 918 -19.77 -5.76 -4.27
C VAL A 918 -18.41 -6.40 -4.46
N GLU A 919 -17.52 -5.78 -5.24
CA GLU A 919 -16.18 -6.33 -5.49
C GLU A 919 -15.34 -6.36 -4.22
N LEU A 920 -15.38 -5.31 -3.40
CA LEU A 920 -14.74 -5.29 -2.09
C LEU A 920 -15.31 -6.39 -1.19
N LEU A 921 -16.64 -6.52 -1.12
CA LEU A 921 -17.30 -7.53 -0.29
C LEU A 921 -17.00 -8.96 -0.76
N LYS A 922 -16.91 -9.20 -2.07
CA LYS A 922 -16.51 -10.48 -2.64
C LYS A 922 -15.06 -10.81 -2.30
N ARG A 923 -14.13 -9.86 -2.44
CA ARG A 923 -12.73 -10.05 -2.06
C ARG A 923 -12.57 -10.36 -0.58
N LEU A 924 -13.35 -9.68 0.28
CA LEU A 924 -13.42 -10.00 1.72
C LEU A 924 -13.92 -11.43 1.94
N ALA A 925 -14.96 -11.89 1.22
CA ALA A 925 -15.42 -13.27 1.33
C ALA A 925 -14.37 -14.28 0.83
N GLU A 926 -13.69 -13.97 -0.28
CA GLU A 926 -12.61 -14.79 -0.85
C GLU A 926 -11.38 -14.87 0.05
N SER A 927 -11.20 -13.93 0.98
CA SER A 927 -10.15 -13.96 2.00
C SER A 927 -10.42 -14.96 3.14
N GLY A 928 -11.54 -15.70 3.10
CA GLY A 928 -11.87 -16.72 4.10
C GLY A 928 -12.85 -16.26 5.19
N ARG A 929 -13.57 -15.15 4.97
CA ARG A 929 -14.54 -14.57 5.92
C ARG A 929 -15.97 -14.76 5.42
N ILE A 930 -16.94 -14.88 6.31
CA ILE A 930 -18.35 -14.78 5.93
C ILE A 930 -18.68 -13.29 5.81
N VAL A 931 -19.23 -12.87 4.68
CA VAL A 931 -19.74 -11.49 4.52
C VAL A 931 -21.27 -11.53 4.51
N CYS A 932 -21.85 -10.88 5.51
CA CYS A 932 -23.28 -10.79 5.74
C CYS A 932 -23.81 -9.43 5.31
N PHE A 933 -24.78 -9.43 4.41
CA PHE A 933 -25.45 -8.23 3.87
C PHE A 933 -26.96 -8.34 4.14
N PRO A 934 -27.43 -7.80 5.28
CA PRO A 934 -28.86 -7.73 5.58
C PRO A 934 -29.60 -6.68 4.75
N VAL A 935 -30.85 -6.97 4.39
CA VAL A 935 -31.79 -5.96 3.87
C VAL A 935 -32.45 -5.28 5.08
N TYR A 936 -31.82 -4.22 5.58
CA TYR A 936 -32.28 -3.48 6.75
C TYR A 936 -33.57 -2.70 6.49
N GLN A 937 -34.31 -2.38 7.56
CA GLN A 937 -35.45 -1.49 7.48
C GLN A 937 -35.10 -0.13 6.83
N GLY A 938 -35.96 0.31 5.93
CA GLY A 938 -35.75 1.54 5.17
C GLY A 938 -34.82 1.38 3.97
N THR A 939 -34.25 0.20 3.71
CA THR A 939 -33.37 -0.07 2.56
C THR A 939 -34.00 -1.01 1.54
N TYR A 940 -33.62 -0.88 0.26
CA TYR A 940 -33.98 -1.79 -0.83
C TYR A 940 -35.48 -2.16 -0.85
N GLU A 941 -35.85 -3.43 -0.93
CA GLU A 941 -37.26 -3.85 -0.92
C GLU A 941 -38.01 -3.54 0.40
N ARG A 942 -37.30 -3.17 1.47
CA ARG A 942 -37.85 -2.68 2.74
C ARG A 942 -37.81 -1.14 2.85
N TRP A 943 -37.72 -0.45 1.72
CA TRP A 943 -37.68 1.00 1.68
C TRP A 943 -38.94 1.63 2.26
N SER A 944 -38.73 2.59 3.15
CA SER A 944 -39.80 3.27 3.88
C SER A 944 -40.32 4.50 3.14
N GLY A 945 -39.80 4.84 1.95
CA GLY A 945 -40.20 6.05 1.23
C GLY A 945 -39.48 7.32 1.67
N SER A 946 -38.49 7.23 2.56
CA SER A 946 -37.67 8.37 2.99
C SER A 946 -36.52 8.62 2.00
N THR A 947 -36.36 9.85 1.51
CA THR A 947 -35.17 10.26 0.75
C THR A 947 -34.02 10.71 1.67
N LEU A 948 -32.81 10.83 1.12
CA LEU A 948 -31.62 11.37 1.81
C LEU A 948 -31.94 12.68 2.58
N GLY A 949 -32.54 13.66 1.90
CA GLY A 949 -32.90 14.94 2.49
C GLY A 949 -33.90 14.80 3.65
N GLN A 950 -34.89 13.92 3.49
CA GLN A 950 -35.89 13.68 4.54
C GLN A 950 -35.31 12.96 5.76
N GLN A 951 -34.31 12.09 5.58
CA GLN A 951 -33.63 11.47 6.71
C GLN A 951 -32.89 12.52 7.55
N PHE A 952 -32.27 13.51 6.92
CA PHE A 952 -31.49 14.56 7.59
C PHE A 952 -32.29 15.81 8.01
N GLU A 953 -33.57 15.89 7.65
CA GLU A 953 -34.49 16.92 8.13
C GLU A 953 -34.98 16.63 9.57
N ASN A 954 -35.20 17.68 10.36
CA ASN A 954 -35.64 17.57 11.76
C ASN A 954 -37.09 17.03 11.93
N LYS A 955 -37.81 16.68 10.85
CA LYS A 955 -39.27 16.50 10.85
C LYS A 955 -39.81 15.05 10.88
N PRO A 956 -39.31 14.01 10.17
CA PRO A 956 -40.05 12.77 10.05
C PRO A 956 -39.80 11.80 11.23
N ILE A 957 -40.83 11.50 12.04
CA ILE A 957 -40.83 10.41 13.07
C ILE A 957 -40.28 9.11 12.47
N ARG A 958 -40.62 8.85 11.21
CA ARG A 958 -40.18 7.69 10.44
C ARG A 958 -38.66 7.52 10.34
N ALA A 959 -37.89 8.60 10.18
CA ALA A 959 -36.44 8.50 10.13
C ALA A 959 -35.87 7.96 11.45
N ARG A 960 -36.42 8.39 12.59
CA ARG A 960 -36.04 7.84 13.90
C ARG A 960 -36.30 6.34 13.97
N ASP A 961 -37.50 5.93 13.59
CA ASP A 961 -37.91 4.54 13.66
C ASP A 961 -37.04 3.65 12.77
N ASP A 962 -36.68 4.12 11.57
CA ASP A 962 -35.76 3.41 10.67
C ASP A 962 -34.34 3.30 11.28
N TYR A 963 -33.82 4.33 11.96
CA TYR A 963 -32.52 4.26 12.65
C TYR A 963 -32.49 3.22 13.78
N ILE A 964 -33.55 3.19 14.60
CA ILE A 964 -33.71 2.20 15.66
C ILE A 964 -33.85 0.80 15.06
N ALA A 965 -34.68 0.66 14.04
CA ALA A 965 -34.94 -0.60 13.35
C ALA A 965 -33.69 -1.19 12.69
N VAL A 966 -32.86 -0.39 12.00
CA VAL A 966 -31.59 -0.84 11.41
C VAL A 966 -30.67 -1.48 12.46
N THR A 967 -30.60 -0.89 13.65
CA THR A 967 -29.78 -1.43 14.75
C THR A 967 -30.38 -2.75 15.27
N LYS A 968 -31.70 -2.81 15.48
CA LYS A 968 -32.39 -4.04 15.87
C LYS A 968 -32.24 -5.16 14.85
N ASP A 969 -32.34 -4.84 13.56
CA ASP A 969 -32.13 -5.77 12.46
C ASP A 969 -30.70 -6.32 12.48
N GLY A 970 -29.68 -5.48 12.73
CA GLY A 970 -28.28 -5.91 12.88
C GLY A 970 -28.09 -6.87 14.06
N SER A 971 -28.65 -6.54 15.23
CA SER A 971 -28.65 -7.43 16.40
C SER A 971 -29.41 -8.74 16.13
N ARG A 972 -30.49 -8.68 15.34
CA ARG A 972 -31.29 -9.85 14.95
C ARG A 972 -30.54 -10.76 13.99
N VAL A 973 -29.74 -10.18 13.11
CA VAL A 973 -28.79 -10.90 12.27
C VAL A 973 -27.74 -11.60 13.13
N ILE A 974 -27.23 -10.96 14.18
CA ILE A 974 -26.32 -11.63 15.13
C ILE A 974 -27.00 -12.83 15.81
N ASP A 975 -28.25 -12.69 16.26
CA ASP A 975 -29.01 -13.82 16.84
C ASP A 975 -28.99 -15.01 15.88
N TYR A 976 -29.28 -14.78 14.60
CA TYR A 976 -29.23 -15.82 13.58
C TYR A 976 -27.82 -16.36 13.32
N LEU A 977 -26.82 -15.50 13.16
CA LEU A 977 -25.44 -15.92 12.88
C LEU A 977 -24.87 -16.81 14.00
N LEU A 978 -25.22 -16.53 15.26
CA LEU A 978 -24.78 -17.32 16.42
C LEU A 978 -25.43 -18.72 16.48
N THR A 979 -26.52 -18.97 15.74
CA THR A 979 -27.09 -20.33 15.60
C THR A 979 -26.30 -21.20 14.62
N ARG A 980 -25.42 -20.61 13.80
CA ARG A 980 -24.70 -21.32 12.76
C ARG A 980 -23.40 -21.93 13.28
N ASN A 981 -23.09 -23.13 12.79
CA ASN A 981 -21.87 -23.85 13.19
C ASN A 981 -20.59 -23.33 12.52
N ASP A 982 -20.73 -22.58 11.43
CA ASP A 982 -19.62 -22.05 10.62
C ASP A 982 -19.21 -20.61 11.00
N VAL A 983 -19.86 -20.01 12.00
CA VAL A 983 -19.56 -18.66 12.50
C VAL A 983 -18.73 -18.73 13.79
N ASP A 984 -17.68 -17.90 13.88
CA ASP A 984 -16.93 -17.69 15.12
C ASP A 984 -17.56 -16.56 15.97
N PRO A 985 -18.16 -16.87 17.13
CA PRO A 985 -18.77 -15.87 18.01
C PRO A 985 -17.76 -14.88 18.62
N LYS A 986 -16.45 -15.17 18.56
CA LYS A 986 -15.39 -14.27 19.03
C LYS A 986 -14.89 -13.32 17.95
N ARG A 987 -15.36 -13.47 16.71
CA ARG A 987 -14.90 -12.70 15.54
C ARG A 987 -16.07 -12.20 14.70
N LEU A 988 -16.97 -11.45 15.36
CA LEU A 988 -18.06 -10.72 14.70
C LEU A 988 -17.65 -9.27 14.49
N VAL A 989 -17.58 -8.83 13.23
CA VAL A 989 -17.07 -7.51 12.85
C VAL A 989 -18.19 -6.67 12.28
N TYR A 990 -18.39 -5.47 12.82
CA TYR A 990 -19.25 -4.46 12.20
C TYR A 990 -18.50 -3.77 11.06
N PHE A 991 -19.09 -3.66 9.87
CA PHE A 991 -18.50 -2.88 8.78
C PHE A 991 -19.52 -1.89 8.22
N GLY A 992 -19.38 -0.62 8.60
CA GLY A 992 -20.24 0.46 8.14
C GLY A 992 -19.57 1.31 7.07
N LEU A 993 -20.28 1.61 5.98
CA LEU A 993 -19.86 2.54 4.94
C LEU A 993 -20.68 3.83 5.00
N SER A 994 -20.03 5.00 5.01
CA SER A 994 -20.69 6.31 4.93
C SER A 994 -21.80 6.47 5.98
N ASN A 995 -23.07 6.53 5.56
CA ASN A 995 -24.23 6.54 6.47
C ASN A 995 -24.26 5.34 7.44
N GLY A 996 -23.77 4.17 7.01
CA GLY A 996 -23.54 3.03 7.90
C GLY A 996 -22.48 3.33 8.97
N ALA A 997 -21.36 3.95 8.61
CA ALA A 997 -20.33 4.36 9.56
C ALA A 997 -20.85 5.37 10.59
N LEU A 998 -21.69 6.33 10.16
CA LEU A 998 -22.38 7.28 11.05
C LEU A 998 -23.30 6.57 12.07
N ARG A 999 -23.95 5.47 11.66
CA ARG A 999 -24.85 4.66 12.51
C ARG A 999 -24.11 3.65 13.40
N GLY A 1000 -22.85 3.35 13.08
CA GLY A 1000 -22.00 2.40 13.79
C GLY A 1000 -22.01 2.56 15.31
N PRO A 1001 -21.81 3.77 15.87
CA PRO A 1001 -21.81 3.96 17.32
C PRO A 1001 -23.08 3.47 18.02
N MET A 1002 -24.25 3.61 17.41
CA MET A 1002 -25.51 3.18 17.98
C MET A 1002 -25.58 1.65 18.07
N ALA A 1003 -25.16 0.95 17.01
CA ALA A 1003 -25.08 -0.51 17.00
C ALA A 1003 -24.02 -1.04 17.98
N LEU A 1004 -22.83 -0.45 17.98
CA LEU A 1004 -21.70 -0.90 18.79
C LEU A 1004 -21.90 -0.65 20.29
N ALA A 1005 -22.50 0.49 20.67
CA ALA A 1005 -22.79 0.81 22.06
C ALA A 1005 -23.93 -0.05 22.62
N THR A 1006 -24.94 -0.37 21.81
CA THR A 1006 -26.13 -1.10 22.28
C THR A 1006 -25.98 -2.62 22.21
N ASP A 1007 -25.11 -3.15 21.33
CA ASP A 1007 -24.85 -4.58 21.18
C ASP A 1007 -23.35 -4.91 21.33
N THR A 1008 -23.00 -5.47 22.50
CA THR A 1008 -21.61 -5.80 22.84
C THR A 1008 -21.10 -7.08 22.18
N ARG A 1009 -21.94 -7.78 21.39
CA ARG A 1009 -21.54 -9.01 20.69
C ARG A 1009 -20.67 -8.73 19.46
N TYR A 1010 -20.70 -7.51 18.92
CA TYR A 1010 -19.67 -7.05 18.00
C TYR A 1010 -18.31 -7.02 18.71
N ARG A 1011 -17.29 -7.60 18.08
CA ARG A 1011 -15.95 -7.78 18.65
C ARG A 1011 -14.92 -6.82 18.09
N ALA A 1012 -15.17 -6.27 16.91
CA ALA A 1012 -14.40 -5.20 16.28
C ALA A 1012 -15.32 -4.42 15.33
N ALA A 1013 -14.93 -3.20 14.96
CA ALA A 1013 -15.65 -2.43 13.95
C ALA A 1013 -14.74 -1.71 12.97
N VAL A 1014 -15.22 -1.62 11.73
CA VAL A 1014 -14.63 -0.85 10.65
C VAL A 1014 -15.63 0.22 10.21
N LEU A 1015 -15.21 1.49 10.31
CA LEU A 1015 -15.97 2.67 9.94
C LEU A 1015 -15.32 3.32 8.72
N LEU A 1016 -15.87 3.08 7.53
CA LEU A 1016 -15.35 3.60 6.27
C LEU A 1016 -16.12 4.86 5.85
N SER A 1017 -15.40 5.95 5.64
CA SER A 1017 -15.92 7.28 5.27
C SER A 1017 -16.97 7.79 6.26
N GLY A 1018 -16.71 7.64 7.56
CA GLY A 1018 -17.60 8.08 8.64
C GLY A 1018 -17.23 9.44 9.22
N GLY A 1019 -18.18 10.06 9.94
CA GLY A 1019 -17.97 11.31 10.67
C GLY A 1019 -19.28 11.82 11.27
N TYR A 1020 -19.23 12.91 12.03
CA TYR A 1020 -20.45 13.59 12.48
C TYR A 1020 -21.07 14.48 11.40
N VAL A 1021 -22.39 14.57 11.40
CA VAL A 1021 -23.16 15.50 10.55
C VAL A 1021 -23.96 16.48 11.40
N PRO A 1022 -24.22 17.72 10.93
CA PRO A 1022 -24.96 18.74 11.68
C PRO A 1022 -26.48 18.52 11.74
N HIS A 1023 -26.94 17.36 11.31
CA HIS A 1023 -28.35 17.00 11.18
C HIS A 1023 -28.91 16.37 12.48
N HIS A 1024 -30.23 16.27 12.57
CA HIS A 1024 -30.97 15.66 13.68
C HIS A 1024 -30.99 16.40 15.02
N LYS A 1025 -30.60 17.67 15.13
CA LYS A 1025 -30.42 18.42 16.40
C LYS A 1025 -31.51 18.23 17.46
N ASN A 1026 -32.76 17.98 17.06
CA ASN A 1026 -33.90 17.82 17.97
C ASN A 1026 -34.25 16.36 18.34
N ARG A 1027 -33.39 15.38 18.02
CA ARG A 1027 -33.64 13.95 18.23
C ARG A 1027 -32.41 13.24 18.77
N PRO A 1028 -32.20 13.28 20.09
CA PRO A 1028 -31.02 12.68 20.72
C PRO A 1028 -30.93 11.17 20.45
N GLU A 1029 -32.06 10.48 20.31
CA GLU A 1029 -32.08 9.04 20.09
C GLU A 1029 -31.43 8.57 18.78
N ILE A 1030 -31.18 9.47 17.82
CA ILE A 1030 -30.51 9.16 16.54
C ILE A 1030 -29.23 9.95 16.29
N GLN A 1031 -28.70 10.62 17.29
CA GLN A 1031 -27.45 11.36 17.18
C GLN A 1031 -26.29 10.49 17.68
N ALA A 1032 -25.38 10.14 16.77
CA ALA A 1032 -24.25 9.26 17.05
C ALA A 1032 -23.39 9.71 18.24
N PHE A 1033 -23.27 11.02 18.48
CA PHE A 1033 -22.43 11.54 19.56
C PHE A 1033 -22.93 11.17 20.97
N HIS A 1034 -24.20 10.81 21.16
CA HIS A 1034 -24.64 10.29 22.47
C HIS A 1034 -24.16 8.86 22.73
N PHE A 1035 -23.75 8.12 21.70
CA PHE A 1035 -23.39 6.71 21.77
C PHE A 1035 -21.87 6.47 21.70
N THR A 1036 -21.14 7.37 21.05
CA THR A 1036 -19.68 7.24 20.82
C THR A 1036 -18.84 6.95 22.07
N PRO A 1037 -19.06 7.55 23.26
CA PRO A 1037 -18.28 7.22 24.47
C PRO A 1037 -18.48 5.80 24.98
N GLU A 1038 -19.63 5.18 24.65
CA GLU A 1038 -20.00 3.85 25.11
C GLU A 1038 -19.49 2.75 24.17
N VAL A 1039 -18.96 3.12 23.00
CA VAL A 1039 -18.29 2.19 22.08
C VAL A 1039 -16.94 1.77 22.67
N LYS A 1040 -16.78 0.49 23.03
CA LYS A 1040 -15.55 -0.05 23.66
C LYS A 1040 -14.77 -1.00 22.76
N GLN A 1041 -15.39 -1.50 21.70
CA GLN A 1041 -14.79 -2.44 20.75
C GLN A 1041 -13.58 -1.80 20.05
N PRO A 1042 -12.57 -2.57 19.62
CA PRO A 1042 -11.53 -2.09 18.73
C PRO A 1042 -12.11 -1.50 17.45
N ILE A 1043 -11.65 -0.30 17.05
CA ILE A 1043 -12.17 0.44 15.89
C ILE A 1043 -11.07 0.76 14.87
N LEU A 1044 -11.32 0.44 13.61
CA LEU A 1044 -10.62 1.02 12.47
C LEU A 1044 -11.53 2.05 11.79
N MET A 1045 -11.11 3.31 11.77
CA MET A 1045 -11.77 4.38 11.04
C MET A 1045 -10.91 4.74 9.82
N MET A 1046 -11.50 4.71 8.62
CA MET A 1046 -10.80 4.99 7.36
C MET A 1046 -11.52 6.11 6.61
N ASN A 1047 -10.83 7.18 6.26
CA ASN A 1047 -11.45 8.36 5.67
C ASN A 1047 -10.60 8.99 4.56
N GLY A 1048 -11.27 9.68 3.63
CA GLY A 1048 -10.61 10.53 2.65
C GLY A 1048 -10.28 11.91 3.23
N THR A 1049 -9.09 12.42 2.92
CA THR A 1049 -8.63 13.76 3.29
C THR A 1049 -9.42 14.89 2.59
N SER A 1050 -10.04 14.60 1.45
CA SER A 1050 -10.85 15.54 0.68
C SER A 1050 -12.34 15.21 0.74
N ASP A 1051 -12.79 14.59 1.82
CA ASP A 1051 -14.19 14.27 2.05
C ASP A 1051 -14.99 15.53 2.43
N HIS A 1052 -15.84 16.00 1.51
CA HIS A 1052 -16.73 17.15 1.77
C HIS A 1052 -17.99 16.79 2.57
N VAL A 1053 -18.36 15.51 2.64
CA VAL A 1053 -19.50 15.04 3.43
C VAL A 1053 -19.12 15.02 4.91
N PHE A 1054 -17.93 14.49 5.19
CA PHE A 1054 -17.36 14.44 6.53
C PHE A 1054 -15.99 15.13 6.53
N PRO A 1055 -15.90 16.46 6.74
CA PRO A 1055 -14.61 17.15 6.76
C PRO A 1055 -13.69 16.69 7.89
N VAL A 1056 -12.38 16.68 7.66
CA VAL A 1056 -11.39 16.06 8.56
C VAL A 1056 -11.44 16.68 9.96
N GLU A 1057 -11.33 18.01 10.04
CA GLU A 1057 -11.22 18.71 11.33
C GLU A 1057 -12.55 18.82 12.07
N THR A 1058 -13.62 19.16 11.36
CA THR A 1058 -14.90 19.46 12.01
C THR A 1058 -15.76 18.23 12.27
N SER A 1059 -15.56 17.14 11.53
CA SER A 1059 -16.40 15.94 11.56
C SER A 1059 -15.63 14.66 11.90
N GLN A 1060 -14.63 14.28 11.10
CA GLN A 1060 -13.95 12.99 11.25
C GLN A 1060 -13.16 12.90 12.56
N LYS A 1061 -12.26 13.86 12.80
CA LYS A 1061 -11.45 13.92 14.03
C LYS A 1061 -12.31 14.08 15.28
N THR A 1062 -13.37 14.88 15.20
CA THR A 1062 -14.33 15.06 16.31
C THR A 1062 -14.97 13.72 16.69
N MET A 1063 -15.50 12.97 15.71
CA MET A 1063 -16.09 11.66 15.96
C MET A 1063 -15.06 10.64 16.44
N PHE A 1064 -13.90 10.58 15.79
CA PHE A 1064 -12.83 9.65 16.17
C PHE A 1064 -12.34 9.90 17.60
N GLY A 1065 -12.14 11.17 17.97
CA GLY A 1065 -11.77 11.58 19.32
C GLY A 1065 -12.79 11.13 20.37
N ASP A 1066 -14.07 11.23 20.04
CA ASP A 1066 -15.17 10.93 20.95
C ASP A 1066 -15.50 9.44 21.13
N LEU A 1067 -15.00 8.57 20.24
CA LEU A 1067 -15.13 7.12 20.40
C LEU A 1067 -14.48 6.66 21.70
N GLY A 1068 -15.22 5.98 22.57
CA GLY A 1068 -14.75 5.50 23.88
C GLY A 1068 -13.83 4.29 23.85
N SER A 1069 -13.44 3.83 22.66
CA SER A 1069 -12.55 2.68 22.46
C SER A 1069 -11.12 3.06 22.80
N LEU A 1070 -10.45 2.20 23.58
CA LEU A 1070 -9.03 2.34 23.91
C LEU A 1070 -8.13 1.87 22.75
N GLN A 1071 -8.65 1.01 21.88
CA GLN A 1071 -7.94 0.48 20.72
C GLN A 1071 -8.61 0.99 19.44
N LYS A 1072 -8.24 2.20 19.02
CA LYS A 1072 -8.79 2.83 17.82
C LYS A 1072 -7.69 3.36 16.91
N LYS A 1073 -7.83 3.14 15.60
CA LYS A 1073 -6.90 3.57 14.54
C LYS A 1073 -7.64 4.41 13.51
N HIS A 1074 -7.13 5.59 13.20
CA HIS A 1074 -7.66 6.46 12.14
C HIS A 1074 -6.68 6.52 10.98
N VAL A 1075 -7.08 6.02 9.82
CA VAL A 1075 -6.26 6.01 8.60
C VAL A 1075 -6.85 6.99 7.59
N LEU A 1076 -6.05 7.96 7.17
CA LEU A 1076 -6.44 8.97 6.19
C LEU A 1076 -5.82 8.64 4.82
N PHE A 1077 -6.65 8.63 3.79
CA PHE A 1077 -6.26 8.40 2.40
C PHE A 1077 -6.36 9.70 1.61
N SER A 1078 -5.46 9.90 0.64
CA SER A 1078 -5.52 11.04 -0.30
C SER A 1078 -6.66 10.86 -1.31
N ALA A 1079 -7.89 10.87 -0.82
CA ALA A 1079 -9.11 10.53 -1.53
C ALA A 1079 -10.29 11.40 -1.08
N HIS A 1080 -11.40 11.33 -1.83
CA HIS A 1080 -12.67 11.97 -1.49
C HIS A 1080 -13.45 11.09 -0.50
N HIS A 1081 -14.76 11.30 -0.42
CA HIS A 1081 -15.69 10.44 0.30
C HIS A 1081 -15.60 8.95 -0.08
N LEU A 1082 -15.20 8.60 -1.32
CA LEU A 1082 -14.99 7.21 -1.73
C LEU A 1082 -13.49 6.93 -1.86
N ILE A 1083 -13.02 5.97 -1.07
CA ILE A 1083 -11.62 5.51 -1.03
C ILE A 1083 -11.44 4.34 -2.01
N ASN A 1084 -10.24 4.15 -2.54
CA ASN A 1084 -9.92 3.03 -3.43
C ASN A 1084 -10.23 1.68 -2.74
N PRO A 1085 -11.08 0.81 -3.31
CA PRO A 1085 -11.42 -0.48 -2.73
C PRO A 1085 -10.23 -1.39 -2.42
N HIS A 1086 -9.14 -1.29 -3.18
CA HIS A 1086 -7.93 -2.08 -2.96
C HIS A 1086 -7.19 -1.64 -1.69
N GLU A 1087 -7.06 -0.33 -1.47
CA GLU A 1087 -6.46 0.24 -0.27
C GLU A 1087 -7.29 -0.08 0.97
N VAL A 1088 -8.62 0.05 0.86
CA VAL A 1088 -9.57 -0.33 1.91
C VAL A 1088 -9.42 -1.81 2.24
N PHE A 1089 -9.39 -2.69 1.23
CA PHE A 1089 -9.26 -4.14 1.44
C PHE A 1089 -7.98 -4.46 2.21
N ASN A 1090 -6.82 -4.01 1.72
CA ASN A 1090 -5.53 -4.31 2.35
C ASN A 1090 -5.46 -3.80 3.79
N THR A 1091 -5.82 -2.54 4.01
CA THR A 1091 -5.78 -1.90 5.34
C THR A 1091 -6.73 -2.59 6.32
N MET A 1092 -7.94 -2.92 5.85
CA MET A 1092 -8.93 -3.63 6.65
C MET A 1092 -8.46 -5.03 7.02
N THR A 1093 -7.94 -5.81 6.07
CA THR A 1093 -7.51 -7.19 6.32
C THR A 1093 -6.29 -7.24 7.23
N GLU A 1094 -5.29 -6.39 6.99
CA GLU A 1094 -4.09 -6.29 7.83
C GLU A 1094 -4.48 -5.94 9.28
N TRP A 1095 -5.33 -4.94 9.47
CA TRP A 1095 -5.80 -4.58 10.80
C TRP A 1095 -6.62 -5.68 11.48
N LEU A 1096 -7.51 -6.37 10.75
CA LEU A 1096 -8.31 -7.47 11.30
C LEU A 1096 -7.45 -8.69 11.70
N ASP A 1097 -6.45 -9.02 10.88
CA ASP A 1097 -5.60 -10.19 11.10
C ASP A 1097 -4.54 -9.94 12.17
N GLU A 1098 -4.00 -8.72 12.24
CA GLU A 1098 -2.87 -8.41 13.10
C GLU A 1098 -3.27 -7.66 14.37
N GLU A 1099 -4.19 -6.70 14.34
CA GLU A 1099 -4.41 -5.77 15.46
C GLU A 1099 -5.75 -5.97 16.18
N ALA A 1100 -6.85 -6.12 15.43
CA ALA A 1100 -8.22 -5.94 15.92
C ALA A 1100 -8.63 -6.83 17.11
N PHE A 1101 -7.95 -7.96 17.29
CA PHE A 1101 -8.24 -8.93 18.36
C PHE A 1101 -7.06 -9.15 19.31
N GLN A 1102 -6.01 -8.32 19.24
CA GLN A 1102 -4.93 -8.33 20.22
C GLN A 1102 -5.40 -7.64 21.51
N GLY A 1103 -5.43 -8.37 22.63
CA GLY A 1103 -5.79 -7.82 23.95
C GLY A 1103 -7.16 -8.22 24.51
N ASN A 1104 -7.82 -9.24 23.94
CA ASN A 1104 -9.03 -9.85 24.51
C ASN A 1104 -8.74 -11.17 25.26
#